data_AF-A0A5D2YR48-F1
#
_entry.id   AF-A0A5D2YR48-F1
#
_cell.length_a   1.000
_cell.length_b   1.000
_cell.length_c   1.000
_cell.angle_alpha   90.00
_cell.angle_beta   90.00
_cell.angle_gamma   90.00
#
_symmetry.space_group_name_H-M   'P 1'
#
loop_
_entity.id
_entity.type
_entity.pdbx_description
1 polymer ?
#
loop_
_entity_poly.entity_id
_entity_poly.type
_entity_poly.pdbx_seq_one_letter_code
_entity_poly.pdbx_strand_id
1 'polypeptide(L)'
;MVAFDLPIPENEGPPLSAVILKFELLYAPVLVNGSDFQASPDYCPAAIHEFRIPPKALLGLHSYCPVYFDAFHAVLVDVSVHTTLLKAGSRKVHTKVPSIAYSTTNDVSGESIDGSTQALDQVASTDLKQVMLVKALLNARDTLLAELQKRSDAINHAVDLTEFTSKMNDMKLFDSFLEEPVAADAEDSAQGKPQNGLERVNGRLEFQSDRLLHNLSKDDVLKIFNLSGDQVFYLWNTFLNFHRDSKTRILDVLRDEWAKDRRAEWSIWMVYSKVDMPHRYINGSFDESSHQIVHKRGSSLWKLTDDPAQMAAMRAELHRRSIAQMRMNNRSIQDMQIFGDPSGIPIVIIEHVMNATQRTSSDNLYTRNLDIIDSITASTVPSSEAVKKLSSASAAQIGRDLKIVIFVHGFQGHHLDLRLVRNQWLLIDPKIEFLMSEVNEEKTSGDFREMGLRLAHEVISFVKKKMDKASRSGHLRDIKLSFVGHSIGNVIIRTALAESAMEPYLRFLHTFVSLSGPHLGYLYSSNSLFNSGLWLLKKLKGTPCIHQLTFADDPDIRNTFFYKLCEQRTLENFKHIILLSSPQDGYVPYHSARIESCRAASMDNSKKGKAFLEMLNNCLDQIRAPTAENRVFVRCDINFNTSSHGRNLNALIGRAAHIEFLESDIFARFIMWSFPDLFQ
;
A
#
# COMPACT_ATOMS: atom_id res chain seq x y z
N MET A 1 18.85 5.20 -21.10
CA MET A 1 17.91 6.33 -21.00
C MET A 1 17.12 6.34 -22.30
N VAL A 2 15.80 6.28 -22.23
CA VAL A 2 14.91 6.36 -23.39
C VAL A 2 14.25 7.73 -23.34
N ALA A 3 14.18 8.44 -24.47
CA ALA A 3 13.59 9.77 -24.55
C ALA A 3 12.51 9.77 -25.64
N PHE A 4 11.40 10.43 -25.35
CA PHE A 4 10.27 10.58 -26.26
C PHE A 4 9.93 12.06 -26.36
N ASP A 5 9.82 12.57 -27.59
CA ASP A 5 9.37 13.93 -27.86
C ASP A 5 7.87 13.90 -28.16
N LEU A 6 7.07 14.60 -27.36
CA LEU A 6 5.62 14.75 -27.57
C LEU A 6 5.37 16.10 -28.25
N PRO A 7 5.17 16.15 -29.58
CA PRO A 7 4.94 17.41 -30.27
C PRO A 7 3.59 18.00 -29.85
N ILE A 8 3.60 19.26 -29.43
CA ILE A 8 2.38 20.05 -29.23
C ILE A 8 2.02 20.64 -30.60
N PRO A 9 0.87 20.32 -31.20
CA PRO A 9 0.44 20.91 -32.46
C PRO A 9 0.42 22.44 -32.36
N GLU A 10 0.87 23.14 -33.41
CA GLU A 10 1.00 24.62 -33.40
C GLU A 10 -0.30 25.37 -33.05
N ASN A 11 -1.46 24.70 -33.16
CA ASN A 11 -2.79 25.25 -32.88
C ASN A 11 -3.37 24.87 -31.51
N GLU A 12 -2.68 24.03 -30.74
CA GLU A 12 -3.10 23.58 -29.40
C GLU A 12 -2.23 24.25 -28.33
N GLY A 13 -2.85 24.70 -27.23
CA GLY A 13 -2.12 25.24 -26.07
C GLY A 13 -1.30 24.16 -25.35
N PRO A 14 -0.83 24.40 -24.11
CA PRO A 14 -0.17 23.37 -23.32
C PRO A 14 -1.04 22.09 -23.25
N PRO A 15 -0.42 20.90 -23.13
CA PRO A 15 -1.14 19.64 -23.22
C PRO A 15 -2.30 19.61 -22.22
N LEU A 16 -3.50 19.33 -22.73
CA LEU A 16 -4.73 19.19 -21.93
C LEU A 16 -5.03 17.73 -21.57
N SER A 17 -4.41 16.80 -22.30
CA SER A 17 -4.56 15.36 -22.15
C SER A 17 -3.44 14.76 -21.31
N ALA A 18 -3.77 13.73 -20.54
CA ALA A 18 -2.79 12.94 -19.80
C ALA A 18 -2.01 12.02 -20.77
N VAL A 19 -0.79 11.67 -20.41
CA VAL A 19 0.03 10.68 -21.12
C VAL A 19 -0.02 9.36 -20.36
N ILE A 20 -0.16 8.24 -21.07
CA ILE A 20 -0.05 6.90 -20.48
C ILE A 20 1.33 6.33 -20.82
N LEU A 21 2.11 6.01 -19.79
CA LEU A 21 3.31 5.20 -19.90
C LEU A 21 2.92 3.74 -19.69
N LYS A 22 3.06 2.93 -20.74
CA LYS A 22 2.74 1.50 -20.72
C LYS A 22 4.03 0.69 -20.78
N PHE A 23 4.26 -0.13 -19.76
CA PHE A 23 5.36 -1.09 -19.70
C PHE A 23 4.80 -2.47 -20.03
N GLU A 24 5.31 -3.08 -21.09
CA GLU A 24 4.85 -4.39 -21.58
C GLU A 24 5.97 -5.42 -21.41
N LEU A 25 5.69 -6.50 -20.67
CA LEU A 25 6.58 -7.65 -20.59
C LEU A 25 6.31 -8.54 -21.80
N LEU A 26 7.26 -8.59 -22.74
CA LEU A 26 7.15 -9.43 -23.92
C LEU A 26 7.86 -10.76 -23.69
N TYR A 27 7.22 -11.86 -24.11
CA TYR A 27 7.86 -13.17 -24.17
C TYR A 27 8.63 -13.32 -25.48
N ALA A 28 9.93 -13.57 -25.39
CA ALA A 28 10.77 -13.90 -26.55
C ALA A 28 11.28 -15.35 -26.40
N PRO A 29 10.86 -16.29 -27.26
CA PRO A 29 11.46 -17.63 -27.26
C PRO A 29 12.93 -17.51 -27.68
N VAL A 30 13.84 -17.96 -26.81
CA VAL A 30 15.26 -18.05 -27.16
C VAL A 30 15.44 -19.24 -28.12
N LEU A 31 15.66 -18.96 -29.40
CA LEU A 31 16.11 -19.98 -30.35
C LEU A 31 17.52 -20.44 -29.96
N VAL A 32 17.72 -21.76 -29.92
CA VAL A 32 18.95 -22.44 -29.46
C VAL A 32 20.20 -22.06 -30.28
N ASN A 33 20.04 -21.41 -31.43
CA ASN A 33 21.15 -20.87 -32.22
C ASN A 33 21.14 -19.34 -32.12
N GLY A 34 22.05 -18.80 -31.32
CA GLY A 34 22.19 -17.37 -31.12
C GLY A 34 22.56 -16.64 -32.40
N SER A 35 21.67 -15.74 -32.86
CA SER A 35 22.00 -14.37 -33.29
C SER A 35 20.80 -13.58 -33.79
N ASP A 36 19.65 -14.21 -34.10
CA ASP A 36 18.60 -13.50 -34.84
C ASP A 36 17.31 -13.35 -34.03
N PHE A 37 17.08 -12.14 -33.52
CA PHE A 37 15.77 -11.68 -33.04
C PHE A 37 14.83 -11.51 -34.25
N GLN A 38 14.02 -12.52 -34.56
CA GLN A 38 12.88 -12.31 -35.47
C GLN A 38 11.79 -11.56 -34.73
N ALA A 39 11.61 -10.27 -35.06
CA ALA A 39 10.44 -9.50 -34.65
C ALA A 39 9.20 -10.07 -35.34
N SER A 40 8.42 -10.88 -34.63
CA SER A 40 7.07 -11.28 -35.05
C SER A 40 6.12 -10.07 -34.92
N PRO A 41 5.17 -9.84 -35.84
CA PRO A 41 4.20 -8.74 -35.71
C PRO A 41 3.12 -8.98 -34.62
N ASP A 42 2.99 -10.22 -34.12
CA ASP A 42 1.89 -10.65 -33.24
C ASP A 42 2.35 -10.88 -31.79
N TYR A 43 3.03 -9.91 -31.16
CA TYR A 43 3.39 -10.03 -29.76
C TYR A 43 2.21 -9.66 -28.85
N CYS A 44 1.59 -10.66 -28.21
CA CYS A 44 0.72 -10.45 -27.06
C CYS A 44 1.60 -10.25 -25.81
N PRO A 45 1.48 -9.14 -25.06
CA PRO A 45 2.25 -8.94 -23.85
C PRO A 45 1.85 -9.95 -22.78
N ALA A 46 2.84 -10.54 -22.11
CA ALA A 46 2.62 -11.47 -21.01
C ALA A 46 2.05 -10.75 -19.77
N ALA A 47 2.51 -9.51 -19.54
CA ALA A 47 2.05 -8.66 -18.45
C ALA A 47 2.19 -7.18 -18.83
N ILE A 48 1.36 -6.33 -18.23
CA ILE A 48 1.35 -4.88 -18.47
C ILE A 48 1.33 -4.13 -17.14
N HIS A 49 2.07 -3.03 -17.07
CA HIS A 49 1.95 -2.03 -16.01
C HIS A 49 1.82 -0.64 -16.63
N GLU A 50 0.79 0.11 -16.25
CA GLU A 50 0.51 1.43 -16.78
C GLU A 50 0.60 2.52 -15.71
N PHE A 51 1.19 3.65 -16.10
CA PHE A 51 1.18 4.89 -15.33
C PHE A 51 0.55 6.00 -16.14
N ARG A 52 -0.26 6.84 -15.49
CA ARG A 52 -0.83 8.05 -16.07
C ARG A 52 -0.06 9.26 -15.57
N ILE A 53 0.44 10.08 -16.49
CA ILE A 53 1.04 11.38 -16.21
C ILE A 53 -0.02 12.45 -16.51
N PRO A 54 -0.55 13.14 -15.48
CA PRO A 54 -1.52 14.21 -15.69
C PRO A 54 -0.91 15.39 -16.47
N PRO A 55 -1.74 16.20 -17.14
CA PRO A 55 -1.24 17.26 -18.00
C PRO A 55 -0.37 18.30 -17.27
N LYS A 56 -0.68 18.61 -16.01
CA LYS A 56 0.13 19.55 -15.20
C LYS A 56 1.51 18.98 -14.85
N ALA A 57 1.64 17.66 -14.73
CA ALA A 57 2.91 17.00 -14.44
C ALA A 57 3.85 17.03 -15.67
N LEU A 58 3.30 17.06 -16.89
CA LEU A 58 4.11 17.13 -18.12
C LEU A 58 4.99 18.39 -18.20
N LEU A 59 4.60 19.46 -17.51
CA LEU A 59 5.40 20.70 -17.43
C LEU A 59 6.69 20.52 -16.62
N GLY A 60 6.72 19.57 -15.69
CA GLY A 60 7.83 19.33 -14.79
C GLY A 60 7.51 18.18 -13.86
N LEU A 61 8.06 17.01 -14.15
CA LEU A 61 7.95 15.82 -13.30
C LEU A 61 9.34 15.21 -13.14
N HIS A 62 9.63 14.79 -11.93
CA HIS A 62 10.71 13.88 -11.65
C HIS A 62 10.24 12.91 -10.57
N SER A 63 10.01 11.66 -10.96
CA SER A 63 9.41 10.67 -10.06
C SER A 63 9.99 9.28 -10.29
N TYR A 64 9.98 8.48 -9.24
CA TYR A 64 10.30 7.05 -9.31
C TYR A 64 9.02 6.25 -9.52
N CYS A 65 9.11 5.24 -10.40
CA CYS A 65 8.02 4.40 -10.82
C CYS A 65 8.51 2.94 -10.78
N PRO A 66 8.25 2.20 -9.70
CA PRO A 66 8.59 0.79 -9.66
C PRO A 66 7.69 0.02 -10.62
N VAL A 67 8.28 -0.56 -11.65
CA VAL A 67 7.55 -1.43 -12.57
C VAL A 67 7.66 -2.85 -12.04
N TYR A 68 6.55 -3.36 -11.53
CA TYR A 68 6.35 -4.77 -11.26
C TYR A 68 5.27 -5.31 -12.21
N PHE A 69 5.34 -6.60 -12.51
CA PHE A 69 4.35 -7.26 -13.36
C PHE A 69 3.38 -8.09 -12.50
N ASP A 70 2.92 -9.23 -13.00
CA ASP A 70 1.91 -10.05 -12.33
C ASP A 70 2.51 -11.05 -11.32
N ALA A 71 1.63 -11.88 -10.76
CA ALA A 71 1.94 -12.92 -9.77
C ALA A 71 2.97 -13.96 -10.25
N PHE A 72 3.10 -14.17 -11.56
CA PHE A 72 3.99 -15.15 -12.18
C PHE A 72 5.33 -14.52 -12.60
N HIS A 73 5.36 -13.19 -12.74
CA HIS A 73 6.53 -12.42 -13.16
C HIS A 73 7.00 -11.46 -12.06
N ALA A 74 7.49 -12.02 -10.94
CA ALA A 74 7.97 -11.29 -9.77
C ALA A 74 9.31 -10.55 -10.03
N VAL A 75 9.26 -9.54 -10.89
CA VAL A 75 10.38 -8.67 -11.27
C VAL A 75 10.06 -7.25 -10.82
N LEU A 76 11.04 -6.58 -10.21
CA LEU A 76 11.00 -5.15 -9.93
C LEU A 76 12.00 -4.45 -10.83
N VAL A 77 11.52 -3.54 -11.67
CA VAL A 77 12.35 -2.66 -12.47
C VAL A 77 12.26 -1.24 -11.89
N ASP A 78 13.40 -0.76 -11.40
CA ASP A 78 13.55 0.61 -10.93
C ASP A 78 13.55 1.58 -12.11
N VAL A 79 12.47 2.35 -12.28
CA VAL A 79 12.37 3.38 -13.33
C VAL A 79 12.27 4.77 -12.70
N SER A 80 13.02 5.72 -13.23
CA SER A 80 12.80 7.15 -12.99
C SER A 80 12.21 7.79 -14.24
N VAL A 81 11.14 8.55 -14.07
CA VAL A 81 10.44 9.27 -15.13
C VAL A 81 10.67 10.75 -14.94
N HIS A 82 11.08 11.41 -16.01
CA HIS A 82 11.37 12.84 -16.03
C HIS A 82 10.62 13.49 -17.20
N THR A 83 9.90 14.57 -16.96
CA THR A 83 9.20 15.32 -18.01
C THR A 83 9.44 16.82 -17.83
N THR A 84 9.56 17.55 -18.94
CA THR A 84 9.63 19.00 -18.94
C THR A 84 9.13 19.54 -20.28
N LEU A 85 8.63 20.77 -20.29
CA LEU A 85 8.25 21.46 -21.52
C LEU A 85 9.48 22.15 -22.12
N LEU A 86 9.88 21.76 -23.33
CA LEU A 86 10.96 22.40 -24.07
C LEU A 86 10.43 23.23 -25.24
N LYS A 87 11.14 24.31 -25.57
CA LYS A 87 10.96 25.04 -26.82
C LYS A 87 11.31 24.11 -27.99
N ALA A 88 10.44 24.04 -28.99
CA ALA A 88 10.71 23.24 -30.19
C ALA A 88 11.98 23.75 -30.88
N GLY A 89 13.01 22.91 -30.97
CA GLY A 89 14.07 23.10 -31.95
C GLY A 89 13.52 22.76 -33.33
N SER A 90 13.85 23.54 -34.37
CA SER A 90 13.47 23.20 -35.74
C SER A 90 14.11 21.87 -36.15
N ARG A 91 13.47 20.73 -35.89
CA ARG A 91 13.89 19.43 -36.41
C ARG A 91 13.07 19.13 -37.65
N LYS A 92 13.78 18.91 -38.76
CA LYS A 92 13.23 18.43 -40.03
C LYS A 92 12.29 17.26 -39.75
N VAL A 93 11.06 17.40 -40.22
CA VAL A 93 10.02 16.37 -40.22
C VAL A 93 10.63 15.08 -40.75
N HIS A 94 10.86 14.09 -39.89
CA HIS A 94 10.98 12.72 -40.34
C HIS A 94 9.59 12.27 -40.78
N THR A 95 9.49 11.92 -42.05
CA THR A 95 8.29 11.46 -42.74
C THR A 95 7.57 10.38 -41.92
N LYS A 96 6.37 10.71 -41.44
CA LYS A 96 5.43 9.71 -40.91
C LYS A 96 5.03 8.77 -42.05
N VAL A 97 5.10 7.47 -41.80
CA VAL A 97 4.45 6.43 -42.61
C VAL A 97 2.92 6.61 -42.47
N PRO A 98 2.12 6.57 -43.55
CA PRO A 98 0.69 6.87 -43.47
C PRO A 98 -0.11 5.68 -42.95
N SER A 99 -0.92 5.90 -41.91
CA SER A 99 -2.03 5.03 -41.55
C SER A 99 -3.27 5.41 -42.38
N ILE A 100 -3.79 4.43 -43.12
CA ILE A 100 -4.97 4.56 -43.99
C ILE A 100 -6.23 4.80 -43.14
N ALA A 101 -6.97 5.87 -43.43
CA ALA A 101 -8.31 6.11 -42.90
C ALA A 101 -9.34 5.97 -44.04
N TYR A 102 -10.39 5.17 -43.80
CA TYR A 102 -11.53 4.99 -44.70
C TYR A 102 -12.42 6.24 -44.69
N SER A 103 -12.71 6.77 -45.88
CA SER A 103 -13.65 7.87 -46.11
C SER A 103 -15.08 7.36 -46.28
N THR A 104 -16.05 8.00 -45.60
CA THR A 104 -17.44 8.06 -46.07
C THR A 104 -17.85 9.51 -46.17
N THR A 105 -18.17 9.90 -47.40
CA THR A 105 -18.73 11.17 -47.86
C THR A 105 -20.10 11.44 -47.26
N ASN A 106 -20.41 12.71 -46.97
CA ASN A 106 -21.71 13.31 -47.26
C ASN A 106 -21.57 14.85 -47.26
N ASP A 107 -21.74 15.41 -48.46
CA ASP A 107 -21.96 16.84 -48.71
C ASP A 107 -23.31 17.30 -48.16
N VAL A 108 -23.36 18.48 -47.55
CA VAL A 108 -24.47 19.44 -47.74
C VAL A 108 -23.91 20.87 -47.67
N SER A 109 -24.14 21.61 -48.75
CA SER A 109 -23.88 23.03 -48.96
C SER A 109 -24.77 23.94 -48.11
N GLY A 110 -24.19 25.01 -47.56
CA GLY A 110 -24.92 26.15 -47.02
C GLY A 110 -24.05 27.41 -47.06
N GLU A 111 -24.37 28.33 -47.96
CA GLU A 111 -23.81 29.68 -48.03
C GLU A 111 -24.23 30.50 -46.79
N SER A 112 -23.30 31.25 -46.19
CA SER A 112 -23.60 32.61 -45.72
C SER A 112 -22.32 33.39 -45.35
N ILE A 113 -22.29 34.60 -45.88
CA ILE A 113 -21.45 35.75 -45.61
C ILE A 113 -21.33 36.03 -44.10
N ASP A 114 -20.11 36.04 -43.54
CA ASP A 114 -19.66 37.04 -42.53
C ASP A 114 -18.13 36.88 -42.25
N GLY A 115 -17.30 37.50 -43.09
CA GLY A 115 -15.84 37.34 -43.09
C GLY A 115 -15.05 38.25 -42.14
N SER A 116 -15.72 39.01 -41.26
CA SER A 116 -15.05 40.02 -40.42
C SER A 116 -14.92 39.63 -38.95
N THR A 117 -15.76 38.71 -38.46
CA THR A 117 -15.88 38.42 -37.01
C THR A 117 -15.03 37.21 -36.61
N GLN A 118 -14.82 36.24 -37.52
CA GLN A 118 -13.96 35.06 -37.27
C GLN A 118 -12.46 35.39 -37.18
N ALA A 119 -11.98 36.45 -37.85
CA ALA A 119 -10.57 36.83 -37.83
C ALA A 119 -10.15 37.45 -36.49
N LEU A 120 -11.03 38.24 -35.86
CA LEU A 120 -10.79 38.83 -34.54
C LEU A 120 -10.85 37.77 -33.42
N ASP A 121 -11.80 36.84 -33.49
CA ASP A 121 -11.89 35.71 -32.55
C ASP A 121 -10.71 34.73 -32.71
N GLN A 122 -10.24 34.46 -33.94
CA GLN A 122 -9.06 33.64 -34.17
C GLN A 122 -7.78 34.31 -33.66
N VAL A 123 -7.59 35.61 -33.90
CA VAL A 123 -6.41 36.37 -33.44
C VAL A 123 -6.40 36.48 -31.91
N ALA A 124 -7.54 36.79 -31.28
CA ALA A 124 -7.67 36.79 -29.81
C ALA A 124 -7.43 35.40 -29.20
N SER A 125 -7.90 34.32 -29.87
CA SER A 125 -7.62 32.94 -29.43
C SER A 125 -6.14 32.55 -29.57
N THR A 126 -5.44 33.10 -30.57
CA THR A 126 -4.02 32.81 -30.84
C THR A 126 -3.12 33.55 -29.86
N ASP A 127 -3.44 34.81 -29.56
CA ASP A 127 -2.69 35.62 -28.58
C ASP A 127 -2.84 35.04 -27.16
N LEU A 128 -4.05 34.57 -26.79
CA LEU A 128 -4.29 33.87 -25.52
C LEU A 128 -3.48 32.56 -25.41
N LYS A 129 -3.35 31.79 -26.52
CA LYS A 129 -2.59 30.54 -26.56
C LYS A 129 -1.08 30.76 -26.40
N GLN A 130 -0.53 31.80 -27.02
CA GLN A 130 0.90 32.16 -26.87
C GLN A 130 1.22 32.54 -25.43
N VAL A 131 0.36 33.33 -24.79
CA VAL A 131 0.47 33.67 -23.37
C VAL A 131 0.41 32.43 -22.47
N MET A 132 -0.48 31.48 -22.75
CA MET A 132 -0.55 30.21 -22.04
C MET A 132 0.72 29.37 -22.19
N LEU A 133 1.35 29.37 -23.36
CA LEU A 133 2.59 28.65 -23.62
C LEU A 133 3.79 29.27 -22.88
N VAL A 134 3.89 30.60 -22.86
CA VAL A 134 4.88 31.32 -22.05
C VAL A 134 4.71 30.98 -20.57
N LYS A 135 3.47 31.03 -20.05
CA LYS A 135 3.16 30.64 -18.67
C LYS A 135 3.57 29.19 -18.37
N ALA A 136 3.34 28.28 -19.32
CA ALA A 136 3.72 26.88 -19.18
C ALA A 136 5.26 26.69 -19.14
N LEU A 137 6.01 27.43 -19.96
CA LEU A 137 7.49 27.41 -19.95
C LEU A 137 8.07 27.98 -18.66
N LEU A 138 7.51 29.09 -18.14
CA LEU A 138 7.93 29.65 -16.86
C LEU A 138 7.68 28.65 -15.72
N ASN A 139 6.51 28.01 -15.69
CA ASN A 139 6.23 26.96 -14.71
C ASN A 139 7.19 25.78 -14.83
N ALA A 140 7.53 25.36 -16.06
CA ALA A 140 8.49 24.28 -16.30
C ALA A 140 9.89 24.64 -15.79
N ARG A 141 10.34 25.87 -16.04
CA ARG A 141 11.62 26.41 -15.53
C ARG A 141 11.67 26.36 -14.02
N ASP A 142 10.67 26.94 -13.35
CA ASP A 142 10.65 27.06 -11.89
C ASP A 142 10.58 25.67 -11.23
N THR A 143 9.78 24.77 -11.81
CA THR A 143 9.67 23.38 -11.32
C THR A 143 10.99 22.64 -11.46
N LEU A 144 11.66 22.76 -12.61
CA LEU A 144 12.92 22.06 -12.87
C LEU A 144 14.06 22.59 -11.98
N LEU A 145 14.12 23.91 -11.77
CA LEU A 145 15.07 24.54 -10.86
C LEU A 145 14.84 24.07 -9.42
N ALA A 146 13.59 24.10 -8.95
CA ALA A 146 13.22 23.64 -7.61
C ALA A 146 13.55 22.17 -7.39
N GLU A 147 13.25 21.29 -8.36
CA GLU A 147 13.63 19.87 -8.28
C GLU A 147 15.15 19.70 -8.24
N LEU A 148 15.91 20.38 -9.11
CA LEU A 148 17.36 20.28 -9.14
C LEU A 148 18.00 20.69 -7.82
N GLN A 149 17.54 21.79 -7.22
CA GLN A 149 17.98 22.27 -5.90
C GLN A 149 17.61 21.27 -4.79
N LYS A 150 16.34 20.84 -4.75
CA LYS A 150 15.86 19.85 -3.78
C LYS A 150 16.70 18.56 -3.83
N ARG A 151 17.06 18.09 -5.02
CA ARG A 151 17.87 16.86 -5.18
C ARG A 151 19.33 17.08 -4.82
N SER A 152 19.93 18.18 -5.25
CA SER A 152 21.28 18.61 -4.88
C SER A 152 21.46 18.58 -3.35
N ASP A 153 20.50 19.17 -2.63
CA ASP A 153 20.50 19.23 -1.17
C ASP A 153 20.33 17.84 -0.55
N ALA A 154 19.38 17.04 -1.05
CA ALA A 154 19.11 15.69 -0.54
C ALA A 154 20.33 14.76 -0.65
N ILE A 155 21.13 14.90 -1.72
CA ILE A 155 22.35 14.10 -1.90
C ILE A 155 23.63 14.83 -1.46
N ASN A 156 23.55 16.02 -0.85
CA ASN A 156 24.70 16.85 -0.47
C ASN A 156 25.74 16.99 -1.59
N HIS A 157 25.29 17.21 -2.82
CA HIS A 157 26.16 17.38 -3.99
C HIS A 157 25.76 18.65 -4.73
N ALA A 158 26.58 19.70 -4.59
CA ALA A 158 26.29 21.01 -5.15
C ALA A 158 26.26 20.96 -6.69
N VAL A 159 25.21 21.54 -7.27
CA VAL A 159 25.10 21.76 -8.71
C VAL A 159 25.57 23.18 -9.02
N ASP A 160 26.49 23.32 -9.96
CA ASP A 160 26.94 24.64 -10.41
C ASP A 160 25.87 25.31 -11.28
N LEU A 161 25.21 26.33 -10.71
CA LEU A 161 24.22 27.16 -11.37
C LEU A 161 24.74 28.58 -11.65
N THR A 162 26.05 28.83 -11.50
CA THR A 162 26.62 30.18 -11.67
C THR A 162 26.41 30.74 -13.08
N GLU A 163 26.49 29.90 -14.11
CA GLU A 163 26.21 30.28 -15.50
C GLU A 163 24.72 30.62 -15.72
N PHE A 164 23.80 29.89 -15.08
CA PHE A 164 22.36 30.18 -15.15
C PHE A 164 22.04 31.53 -14.52
N THR A 165 22.57 31.79 -13.31
CA THR A 165 22.36 33.04 -12.58
C THR A 165 23.02 34.24 -13.27
N SER A 166 24.17 34.06 -13.92
CA SER A 166 24.95 35.15 -14.52
C SER A 166 24.57 35.50 -15.96
N LYS A 167 24.10 34.54 -16.78
CA LYS A 167 23.79 34.78 -18.20
C LYS A 167 22.31 34.77 -18.56
N MET A 168 21.48 34.11 -17.76
CA MET A 168 20.09 33.84 -18.14
C MET A 168 19.08 34.38 -17.14
N ASN A 169 19.47 34.71 -15.91
CA ASN A 169 18.57 35.24 -14.88
C ASN A 169 18.53 36.78 -14.87
N ASP A 170 18.36 37.41 -16.04
CA ASP A 170 18.15 38.86 -16.15
C ASP A 170 16.76 39.24 -15.58
N MET A 171 16.66 39.25 -14.24
CA MET A 171 15.49 39.76 -13.51
C MET A 171 15.12 41.19 -13.92
N LYS A 172 16.08 41.97 -14.44
CA LYS A 172 15.86 43.35 -14.89
C LYS A 172 14.81 43.49 -15.98
N LEU A 173 14.63 42.48 -16.83
CA LEU A 173 13.59 42.48 -17.86
C LEU A 173 12.22 42.15 -17.27
N PHE A 174 12.14 41.39 -16.18
CA PHE A 174 10.89 41.05 -15.49
C PHE A 174 10.44 42.14 -14.52
N ASP A 175 11.37 42.78 -13.81
CA ASP A 175 11.10 43.87 -12.87
C ASP A 175 10.67 45.15 -13.59
N SER A 176 11.18 45.43 -14.80
CA SER A 176 10.76 46.58 -15.61
C SER A 176 9.30 46.52 -16.07
N PHE A 177 8.65 45.35 -16.01
CA PHE A 177 7.21 45.19 -16.30
C PHE A 177 6.33 45.21 -15.04
N LEU A 178 6.93 45.26 -13.85
CA LEU A 178 6.24 45.33 -12.56
C LEU A 178 6.14 46.76 -12.01
N GLU A 179 6.87 47.73 -12.58
CA GLU A 179 6.84 49.13 -12.17
C GLU A 179 6.09 50.03 -13.16
N GLU A 180 4.92 50.52 -12.77
CA GLU A 180 4.44 51.85 -13.17
C GLU A 180 3.82 52.57 -11.97
N PRO A 181 3.81 53.92 -11.96
CA PRO A 181 3.88 54.73 -10.76
C PRO A 181 2.55 54.81 -10.02
N VAL A 182 2.58 54.56 -8.72
CA VAL A 182 1.51 54.96 -7.81
C VAL A 182 1.49 56.49 -7.80
N ALA A 183 0.52 57.09 -8.49
CA ALA A 183 0.18 58.49 -8.32
C ALA A 183 -0.21 58.72 -6.85
N ALA A 184 0.51 59.65 -6.22
CA ALA A 184 0.23 60.11 -4.88
C ALA A 184 -1.14 60.79 -4.84
N ASP A 185 -2.01 60.34 -3.94
CA ASP A 185 -2.89 61.23 -3.20
C ASP A 185 -3.06 60.69 -1.77
N ALA A 186 -2.91 61.64 -0.84
CA ALA A 186 -3.02 61.57 0.61
C ALA A 186 -4.41 61.03 1.06
N GLU A 187 -4.71 60.62 2.28
CA GLU A 187 -4.13 60.86 3.61
C GLU A 187 -4.83 59.88 4.59
N ASP A 188 -4.16 59.55 5.71
CA ASP A 188 -4.70 59.21 7.05
C ASP A 188 -5.58 57.93 7.22
N SER A 189 -5.33 56.98 8.13
CA SER A 189 -5.11 57.10 9.57
C SER A 189 -4.48 55.81 10.16
N ALA A 190 -3.61 55.99 11.16
CA ALA A 190 -3.09 54.99 12.11
C ALA A 190 -4.25 54.19 12.80
N GLN A 191 -4.10 53.02 13.45
CA GLN A 191 -3.07 52.56 14.39
C GLN A 191 -3.39 51.10 14.82
N GLY A 192 -2.39 50.22 14.95
CA GLY A 192 -2.55 48.91 15.63
C GLY A 192 -1.49 47.85 15.27
N LYS A 193 -0.59 47.54 16.22
CA LYS A 193 0.49 46.52 16.17
C LYS A 193 0.35 45.61 17.42
N PRO A 194 1.05 44.46 17.53
CA PRO A 194 0.95 43.22 16.77
C PRO A 194 0.66 42.00 17.70
N GLN A 195 0.15 40.87 17.20
CA GLN A 195 0.24 39.60 17.94
C GLN A 195 0.58 38.42 17.03
N ASN A 196 1.54 37.64 17.51
CA ASN A 196 2.25 36.55 16.86
C ASN A 196 1.39 35.32 16.57
N GLY A 197 1.82 34.57 15.55
CA GLY A 197 1.60 33.13 15.45
C GLY A 197 0.78 32.72 14.23
N LEU A 198 1.41 32.62 13.06
CA LEU A 198 0.85 31.84 11.97
C LEU A 198 1.93 30.97 11.32
N GLU A 199 1.63 29.68 11.36
CA GLU A 199 2.37 28.56 10.81
C GLU A 199 2.75 28.78 9.35
N ARG A 200 3.98 28.37 9.02
CA ARG A 200 4.58 28.42 7.69
C ARG A 200 3.96 27.33 6.81
N VAL A 201 2.73 27.56 6.37
CA VAL A 201 2.03 26.75 5.36
C VAL A 201 2.68 26.99 4.00
N ASN A 202 3.07 25.91 3.33
CA ASN A 202 3.52 25.79 1.94
C ASN A 202 3.26 27.05 1.09
N GLY A 203 4.34 27.79 0.80
CA GLY A 203 4.33 29.04 0.05
C GLY A 203 3.72 28.87 -1.33
N ARG A 204 2.43 29.17 -1.43
CA ARG A 204 1.69 29.46 -2.67
C ARG A 204 2.23 30.77 -3.25
N LEU A 205 3.17 30.68 -4.18
CA LEU A 205 3.42 31.73 -5.18
C LEU A 205 2.46 31.50 -6.35
N GLU A 206 1.16 31.71 -6.13
CA GLU A 206 0.28 32.06 -7.25
C GLU A 206 0.64 33.50 -7.60
N PHE A 207 1.56 33.64 -8.56
CA PHE A 207 1.96 34.93 -9.10
C PHE A 207 0.74 35.76 -9.49
N GLN A 208 0.82 37.07 -9.23
CA GLN A 208 0.01 38.15 -9.84
C GLN A 208 0.12 38.20 -11.40
N SER A 209 0.50 37.11 -12.06
CA SER A 209 0.79 37.01 -13.50
C SER A 209 -0.46 37.08 -14.38
N ASP A 210 -1.63 36.75 -13.84
CA ASP A 210 -2.86 36.62 -14.63
C ASP A 210 -3.43 37.96 -15.11
N ARG A 211 -3.03 39.10 -14.52
CA ARG A 211 -3.38 40.43 -15.04
C ARG A 211 -2.29 41.06 -15.91
N LEU A 212 -1.04 40.65 -15.76
CA LEU A 212 0.13 41.31 -16.37
C LEU A 212 0.43 40.81 -17.79
N LEU A 213 0.24 39.50 -18.05
CA LEU A 213 0.54 38.93 -19.36
C LEU A 213 -0.45 39.35 -20.46
N HIS A 214 -1.64 39.85 -20.10
CA HIS A 214 -2.64 40.31 -21.05
C HIS A 214 -2.37 41.73 -21.60
N ASN A 215 -1.43 42.47 -21.02
CA ASN A 215 -1.09 43.85 -21.41
C ASN A 215 0.21 43.95 -22.23
N LEU A 216 0.82 42.82 -22.59
CA LEU A 216 2.11 42.77 -23.29
C LEU A 216 1.97 42.84 -24.82
N SER A 217 2.94 43.46 -25.49
CA SER A 217 3.01 43.43 -26.96
C SER A 217 3.37 42.02 -27.46
N LYS A 218 3.00 41.68 -28.71
CA LYS A 218 3.35 40.38 -29.31
C LYS A 218 4.86 40.14 -29.35
N ASP A 219 5.65 41.20 -29.54
CA ASP A 219 7.11 41.13 -29.57
C ASP A 219 7.68 40.80 -28.19
N ASP A 220 7.07 41.30 -27.11
CA ASP A 220 7.50 41.02 -25.75
C ASP A 220 7.16 39.58 -25.33
N VAL A 221 5.97 39.09 -25.70
CA VAL A 221 5.59 37.68 -25.50
C VAL A 221 6.58 36.74 -26.21
N LEU A 222 7.00 37.08 -27.43
CA LEU A 222 7.96 36.28 -28.20
C LEU A 222 9.38 36.32 -27.59
N LYS A 223 9.83 37.47 -27.06
CA LYS A 223 11.11 37.58 -26.35
C LYS A 223 11.11 36.73 -25.08
N ILE A 224 10.04 36.81 -24.28
CA ILE A 224 9.90 36.03 -23.05
C ILE A 224 9.83 34.53 -23.39
N PHE A 225 9.10 34.15 -24.43
CA PHE A 225 9.05 32.77 -24.92
C PHE A 225 10.44 32.23 -25.24
N ASN A 226 11.22 32.99 -26.02
CA ASN A 226 12.57 32.58 -26.42
C ASN A 226 13.51 32.45 -25.22
N LEU A 227 13.56 33.47 -24.35
CA LEU A 227 14.40 33.46 -23.16
C LEU A 227 14.03 32.31 -22.21
N SER A 228 12.74 32.13 -21.93
CA SER A 228 12.25 31.06 -21.05
C SER A 228 12.53 29.69 -21.66
N GLY A 229 12.37 29.53 -22.97
CA GLY A 229 12.72 28.29 -23.67
C GLY A 229 14.20 27.93 -23.54
N ASP A 230 15.09 28.90 -23.71
CA ASP A 230 16.53 28.70 -23.61
C ASP A 230 16.96 28.41 -22.16
N GLN A 231 16.32 29.06 -21.18
CA GLN A 231 16.49 28.77 -19.75
C GLN A 231 16.11 27.32 -19.39
N VAL A 232 14.93 26.86 -19.81
CA VAL A 232 14.50 25.47 -19.53
C VAL A 232 15.44 24.48 -20.19
N PHE A 233 15.87 24.74 -21.43
CA PHE A 233 16.81 23.88 -22.15
C PHE A 233 18.16 23.76 -21.41
N TYR A 234 18.71 24.86 -20.91
CA TYR A 234 19.92 24.84 -20.10
C TYR A 234 19.74 24.02 -18.82
N LEU A 235 18.68 24.29 -18.06
CA LEU A 235 18.37 23.59 -16.82
C LEU A 235 18.16 22.09 -17.07
N TRP A 236 17.53 21.71 -18.17
CA TRP A 236 17.27 20.32 -18.51
C TRP A 236 18.55 19.54 -18.79
N ASN A 237 19.48 20.11 -19.55
CA ASN A 237 20.77 19.48 -19.79
C ASN A 237 21.59 19.35 -18.50
N THR A 238 21.57 20.38 -17.65
CA THR A 238 22.22 20.36 -16.34
C THR A 238 21.63 19.26 -15.45
N PHE A 239 20.30 19.18 -15.42
CA PHE A 239 19.56 18.17 -14.71
C PHE A 239 19.92 16.76 -15.18
N LEU A 240 19.93 16.49 -16.49
CA LEU A 240 20.29 15.19 -17.04
C LEU A 240 21.72 14.77 -16.69
N ASN A 241 22.68 15.68 -16.74
CA ASN A 241 24.07 15.40 -16.37
C ASN A 241 24.18 15.06 -14.87
N PHE A 242 23.58 15.88 -14.00
CA PHE A 242 23.52 15.63 -12.56
C PHE A 242 22.93 14.25 -12.22
N HIS A 243 21.85 13.85 -12.90
CA HIS A 243 21.22 12.55 -12.73
C HIS A 243 22.10 11.38 -13.19
N ARG A 244 22.86 11.60 -14.26
CA ARG A 244 23.78 10.59 -14.80
C ARG A 244 24.96 10.35 -13.86
N ASP A 245 25.50 11.41 -13.27
CA ASP A 245 26.65 11.36 -12.37
C ASP A 245 26.30 10.82 -10.97
N SER A 246 25.06 11.05 -10.52
CA SER A 246 24.59 10.68 -9.17
C SER A 246 23.48 9.61 -9.16
N LYS A 247 23.40 8.78 -10.21
CA LYS A 247 22.28 7.84 -10.47
C LYS A 247 21.81 7.05 -9.26
N THR A 248 22.71 6.33 -8.59
CA THR A 248 22.34 5.40 -7.49
C THR A 248 21.78 6.16 -6.28
N ARG A 249 22.45 7.24 -5.87
CA ARG A 249 22.06 8.07 -4.73
C ARG A 249 20.72 8.75 -4.97
N ILE A 250 20.49 9.25 -6.18
CA ILE A 250 19.22 9.87 -6.56
C ILE A 250 18.10 8.81 -6.56
N LEU A 251 18.34 7.64 -7.14
CA LEU A 251 17.35 6.55 -7.12
C LEU A 251 16.98 6.11 -5.70
N ASP A 252 17.95 6.01 -4.79
CA ASP A 252 17.68 5.68 -3.39
C ASP A 252 16.76 6.72 -2.73
N VAL A 253 17.06 8.01 -2.91
CA VAL A 253 16.22 9.11 -2.39
C VAL A 253 14.81 9.08 -2.98
N LEU A 254 14.68 8.88 -4.30
CA LEU A 254 13.37 8.84 -4.95
C LEU A 254 12.55 7.62 -4.53
N ARG A 255 13.20 6.47 -4.31
CA ARG A 255 12.54 5.27 -3.80
C ARG A 255 11.99 5.51 -2.40
N ASP A 256 12.76 6.17 -1.54
CA ASP A 256 12.33 6.50 -0.17
C ASP A 256 11.18 7.53 -0.17
N GLU A 257 11.23 8.53 -1.05
CA GLU A 257 10.12 9.47 -1.25
C GLU A 257 8.86 8.76 -1.77
N TRP A 258 9.00 7.93 -2.81
CA TRP A 258 7.89 7.16 -3.35
C TRP A 258 7.25 6.27 -2.29
N ALA A 259 8.04 5.58 -1.45
CA ALA A 259 7.50 4.74 -0.38
C ALA A 259 6.71 5.56 0.65
N LYS A 260 7.13 6.79 0.96
CA LYS A 260 6.39 7.71 1.84
C LYS A 260 5.08 8.18 1.20
N ASP A 261 5.13 8.60 -0.06
CA ASP A 261 3.97 9.08 -0.80
C ASP A 261 2.93 7.97 -0.99
N ARG A 262 3.36 6.73 -1.32
CA ARG A 262 2.49 5.56 -1.41
C ARG A 262 1.75 5.28 -0.11
N ARG A 263 2.44 5.32 1.03
CA ARG A 263 1.78 5.13 2.34
C ARG A 263 0.71 6.20 2.60
N ALA A 264 0.99 7.45 2.24
CA ALA A 264 0.01 8.53 2.39
C ALA A 264 -1.22 8.31 1.49
N GLU A 265 -1.02 7.94 0.23
CA GLU A 265 -2.12 7.63 -0.69
C GLU A 265 -2.97 6.43 -0.23
N TRP A 266 -2.32 5.39 0.28
CA TRP A 266 -3.01 4.21 0.80
C TRP A 266 -3.75 4.45 2.10
N SER A 267 -3.29 5.40 2.91
CA SER A 267 -3.96 5.78 4.16
C SER A 267 -5.41 6.22 3.97
N ILE A 268 -5.77 6.72 2.78
CA ILE A 268 -7.14 7.09 2.43
C ILE A 268 -8.08 5.88 2.50
N TRP A 269 -7.59 4.67 2.22
CA TRP A 269 -8.36 3.43 2.25
C TRP A 269 -8.31 2.71 3.61
N MET A 270 -7.56 3.28 4.57
CA MET A 270 -7.40 2.73 5.92
C MET A 270 -8.25 3.47 6.94
N VAL A 271 -8.85 2.71 7.85
CA VAL A 271 -9.59 3.24 8.98
C VAL A 271 -9.00 2.68 10.25
N TYR A 272 -8.39 3.53 11.06
CA TYR A 272 -7.78 3.12 12.32
C TYR A 272 -8.77 3.15 13.47
N SER A 273 -8.69 2.15 14.34
CA SER A 273 -9.46 2.04 15.57
C SER A 273 -8.54 1.53 16.67
N LYS A 274 -8.60 2.15 17.86
CA LYS A 274 -7.93 1.64 19.05
C LYS A 274 -8.92 0.81 19.84
N VAL A 275 -8.55 -0.43 20.15
CA VAL A 275 -9.40 -1.35 20.89
C VAL A 275 -8.62 -1.87 22.09
N ASP A 276 -9.23 -1.79 23.28
CA ASP A 276 -8.63 -2.36 24.48
C ASP A 276 -8.72 -3.89 24.42
N MET A 277 -7.61 -4.57 24.74
CA MET A 277 -7.59 -6.01 24.83
C MET A 277 -8.46 -6.46 26.01
N PRO A 278 -9.55 -7.24 25.79
CA PRO A 278 -10.43 -7.66 26.87
C PRO A 278 -9.65 -8.50 27.88
N HIS A 279 -9.73 -8.13 29.17
CA HIS A 279 -8.92 -8.72 30.23
C HIS A 279 -9.27 -10.18 30.56
N ARG A 280 -10.51 -10.58 30.34
CA ARG A 280 -11.01 -11.96 30.32
C ARG A 280 -12.49 -11.88 30.01
N TYR A 281 -13.02 -12.78 29.19
CA TYR A 281 -14.47 -12.92 29.10
C TYR A 281 -14.95 -13.74 30.31
N ILE A 282 -15.75 -13.11 31.18
CA ILE A 282 -16.28 -13.73 32.40
C ILE A 282 -17.60 -14.43 32.06
N ASN A 283 -17.71 -15.71 32.41
CA ASN A 283 -19.01 -16.38 32.49
C ASN A 283 -19.79 -15.77 33.65
N GLY A 284 -20.89 -15.06 33.38
CA GLY A 284 -21.77 -14.60 34.45
C GLY A 284 -22.36 -15.80 35.21
N SER A 285 -21.82 -16.11 36.39
CA SER A 285 -22.49 -17.02 37.32
C SER A 285 -23.55 -16.22 38.08
N PHE A 286 -24.81 -16.35 37.67
CA PHE A 286 -25.92 -16.06 38.57
C PHE A 286 -26.13 -17.32 39.41
N ASP A 287 -25.34 -17.47 40.47
CA ASP A 287 -25.72 -18.33 41.59
C ASP A 287 -26.30 -17.45 42.69
N GLU A 288 -27.49 -17.85 43.15
CA GLU A 288 -28.25 -17.24 44.22
C GLU A 288 -27.45 -17.22 45.53
N SER A 289 -26.98 -16.05 45.95
CA SER A 289 -27.14 -15.58 47.33
C SER A 289 -26.71 -14.12 47.46
N SER A 290 -27.58 -13.36 48.09
CA SER A 290 -27.43 -11.95 48.46
C SER A 290 -26.13 -11.66 49.21
N HIS A 291 -25.40 -10.61 48.82
CA HIS A 291 -25.20 -9.40 49.63
C HIS A 291 -24.43 -8.33 48.82
N GLN A 292 -24.83 -7.07 49.03
CA GLN A 292 -24.45 -5.87 48.29
C GLN A 292 -22.94 -5.62 48.27
N ILE A 293 -22.35 -5.53 47.06
CA ILE A 293 -21.19 -4.66 46.81
C ILE A 293 -21.49 -3.84 45.56
N VAL A 294 -21.73 -2.54 45.79
CA VAL A 294 -21.92 -1.52 44.77
C VAL A 294 -20.60 -1.32 44.04
N HIS A 295 -20.42 -1.98 42.89
CA HIS A 295 -19.38 -1.60 41.94
C HIS A 295 -19.98 -0.74 40.83
N LYS A 296 -19.51 0.51 40.83
CA LYS A 296 -19.72 1.56 39.84
C LYS A 296 -19.70 0.99 38.41
N ARG A 297 -20.87 1.10 37.77
CA ARG A 297 -21.11 0.95 36.33
C ARG A 297 -20.21 1.94 35.57
N GLY A 298 -19.05 1.46 35.13
CA GLY A 298 -18.08 2.21 34.34
C GLY A 298 -18.31 2.02 32.85
N SER A 299 -18.91 3.03 32.23
CA SER A 299 -18.90 3.42 30.80
C SER A 299 -18.92 2.36 29.69
N SER A 300 -19.99 2.46 28.88
CA SER A 300 -20.24 1.83 27.57
C SER A 300 -20.83 0.42 27.59
N LEU A 301 -22.10 0.39 28.00
CA LEU A 301 -23.10 -0.49 27.38
C LEU A 301 -23.16 -0.14 25.88
N TRP A 302 -22.22 -0.67 25.08
CA TRP A 302 -22.28 -0.56 23.62
C TRP A 302 -23.64 -1.13 23.17
N LYS A 303 -24.34 -0.39 22.33
CA LYS A 303 -25.62 -0.78 21.71
C LYS A 303 -25.46 -2.18 21.11
N LEU A 304 -25.94 -3.18 21.82
CA LEU A 304 -25.89 -4.62 21.49
C LEU A 304 -27.02 -4.99 20.51
N THR A 305 -27.30 -4.14 19.53
CA THR A 305 -28.34 -4.40 18.52
C THR A 305 -27.80 -5.11 17.28
N ASP A 306 -26.56 -4.83 16.86
CA ASP A 306 -26.05 -5.21 15.53
C ASP A 306 -24.84 -6.16 15.57
N ASP A 307 -24.74 -7.05 14.57
CA ASP A 307 -23.66 -8.05 14.41
C ASP A 307 -22.31 -7.35 14.10
N PRO A 308 -21.19 -7.65 14.81
CA PRO A 308 -19.89 -7.01 14.57
C PRO A 308 -19.42 -7.06 13.11
N ALA A 309 -19.64 -8.17 12.41
CA ALA A 309 -19.31 -8.29 10.99
C ALA A 309 -20.13 -7.31 10.13
N GLN A 310 -21.42 -7.16 10.41
CA GLN A 310 -22.30 -6.20 9.72
C GLN A 310 -21.88 -4.75 9.98
N MET A 311 -21.50 -4.42 11.22
CA MET A 311 -21.00 -3.08 11.54
C MET A 311 -19.70 -2.77 10.82
N ALA A 312 -18.76 -3.71 10.77
CA ALA A 312 -17.51 -3.56 10.03
C ALA A 312 -17.77 -3.35 8.53
N ALA A 313 -18.67 -4.14 7.94
CA ALA A 313 -19.08 -3.99 6.54
C ALA A 313 -19.75 -2.64 6.26
N MET A 314 -20.67 -2.18 7.13
CA MET A 314 -21.34 -0.89 7.00
C MET A 314 -20.33 0.28 7.11
N ARG A 315 -19.39 0.19 8.06
CA ARG A 315 -18.33 1.19 8.24
C ARG A 315 -17.46 1.30 7.00
N ALA A 316 -17.05 0.16 6.44
CA ALA A 316 -16.25 0.13 5.22
C ALA A 316 -17.01 0.74 4.02
N GLU A 317 -18.30 0.43 3.87
CA GLU A 317 -19.12 0.97 2.79
C GLU A 317 -19.35 2.48 2.91
N LEU A 318 -19.58 2.99 4.12
CA LEU A 318 -19.66 4.44 4.36
C LEU A 318 -18.33 5.13 4.02
N HIS A 319 -17.20 4.52 4.38
CA HIS A 319 -15.88 5.06 4.06
C HIS A 319 -15.65 5.11 2.54
N ARG A 320 -15.96 4.02 1.83
CA ARG A 320 -15.87 3.95 0.36
C ARG A 320 -16.68 5.06 -0.33
N ARG A 321 -17.90 5.35 0.15
CA ARG A 321 -18.73 6.45 -0.38
C ARG A 321 -18.12 7.82 -0.14
N SER A 322 -17.43 8.02 0.98
CA SER A 322 -16.71 9.26 1.26
C SER A 322 -15.52 9.45 0.33
N ILE A 323 -14.76 8.40 0.04
CA ILE A 323 -13.61 8.45 -0.87
C ILE A 323 -14.07 8.77 -2.31
N ALA A 324 -15.19 8.20 -2.76
CA ALA A 324 -15.74 8.47 -4.09
C ALA A 324 -16.08 9.96 -4.34
N GLN A 325 -16.20 10.77 -3.30
CA GLN A 325 -16.44 12.22 -3.38
C GLN A 325 -15.14 13.06 -3.36
N MET A 326 -13.97 12.44 -3.14
CA MET A 326 -12.70 13.15 -3.08
C MET A 326 -12.21 13.58 -4.47
N ARG A 327 -11.56 14.75 -4.54
CA ARG A 327 -10.87 15.23 -5.75
C ARG A 327 -9.40 14.82 -5.71
N MET A 328 -8.96 14.06 -6.71
CA MET A 328 -7.57 13.61 -6.82
C MET A 328 -6.61 14.74 -7.21
N ASN A 329 -5.37 14.66 -6.73
CA ASN A 329 -4.31 15.59 -7.10
C ASN A 329 -3.88 15.37 -8.57
N ASN A 330 -3.87 16.43 -9.36
CA ASN A 330 -3.55 16.39 -10.80
C ASN A 330 -2.09 16.74 -11.12
N ARG A 331 -1.18 16.68 -10.14
CA ARG A 331 0.24 17.07 -10.31
C ARG A 331 1.25 15.93 -10.16
N SER A 332 0.85 14.75 -9.72
CA SER A 332 1.72 13.58 -9.56
C SER A 332 1.42 12.49 -10.60
N ILE A 333 2.42 11.65 -10.90
CA ILE A 333 2.21 10.44 -11.68
C ILE A 333 1.28 9.48 -10.91
N GLN A 334 0.37 8.85 -11.65
CA GLN A 334 -0.64 7.96 -11.10
C GLN A 334 -0.36 6.53 -11.58
N ASP A 335 -0.16 5.61 -10.64
CA ASP A 335 -0.13 4.18 -10.94
C ASP A 335 -1.56 3.72 -11.27
N MET A 336 -1.78 3.27 -12.51
CA MET A 336 -3.11 2.92 -12.99
C MET A 336 -3.64 1.61 -12.40
N GLN A 337 -2.79 0.78 -11.80
CA GLN A 337 -3.24 -0.40 -11.06
C GLN A 337 -3.93 -0.03 -9.74
N ILE A 338 -3.65 1.18 -9.24
CA ILE A 338 -4.32 1.76 -8.06
C ILE A 338 -5.43 2.71 -8.52
N PHE A 339 -5.10 3.68 -9.38
CA PHE A 339 -5.99 4.79 -9.73
C PHE A 339 -6.87 4.53 -10.96
N GLY A 340 -6.68 3.42 -11.66
CA GLY A 340 -7.49 3.07 -12.83
C GLY A 340 -8.94 2.76 -12.46
N ASP A 341 -9.14 1.95 -11.41
CA ASP A 341 -10.44 1.68 -10.82
C ASP A 341 -10.37 1.73 -9.29
N PRO A 342 -10.55 2.92 -8.68
CA PRO A 342 -10.55 3.06 -7.22
C PRO A 342 -11.63 2.22 -6.53
N SER A 343 -12.71 1.85 -7.23
CA SER A 343 -13.74 0.99 -6.65
C SER A 343 -13.19 -0.39 -6.33
N GLY A 344 -12.18 -0.88 -7.07
CA GLY A 344 -11.51 -2.15 -6.85
C GLY A 344 -10.59 -2.20 -5.64
N ILE A 345 -10.28 -1.06 -5.01
CA ILE A 345 -9.40 -1.01 -3.84
C ILE A 345 -10.16 -1.47 -2.59
N PRO A 346 -9.62 -2.44 -1.81
CA PRO A 346 -10.25 -2.87 -0.57
C PRO A 346 -10.17 -1.78 0.51
N ILE A 347 -11.20 -1.71 1.36
CA ILE A 347 -11.16 -0.87 2.56
C ILE A 347 -10.61 -1.71 3.70
N VAL A 348 -9.63 -1.17 4.43
CA VAL A 348 -8.97 -1.87 5.53
C VAL A 348 -9.27 -1.15 6.84
N ILE A 349 -9.96 -1.82 7.76
CA ILE A 349 -10.16 -1.33 9.12
C ILE A 349 -9.12 -1.98 10.02
N ILE A 350 -8.27 -1.18 10.63
CA ILE A 350 -7.15 -1.64 11.45
C ILE A 350 -7.47 -1.39 12.91
N GLU A 351 -7.55 -2.48 13.66
CA GLU A 351 -7.68 -2.45 15.11
C GLU A 351 -6.34 -2.75 15.75
N HIS A 352 -5.74 -1.71 16.33
CA HIS A 352 -4.58 -1.89 17.19
C HIS A 352 -5.07 -2.25 18.60
N VAL A 353 -4.72 -3.45 19.03
CA VAL A 353 -5.25 -4.02 20.27
C VAL A 353 -4.24 -3.80 21.40
N MET A 354 -4.56 -2.90 22.33
CA MET A 354 -3.64 -2.51 23.41
C MET A 354 -3.89 -3.33 24.67
N ASN A 355 -2.82 -3.82 25.31
CA ASN A 355 -2.90 -4.35 26.66
C ASN A 355 -3.23 -3.20 27.62
N ALA A 356 -4.38 -3.24 28.29
CA ALA A 356 -4.71 -2.16 29.22
C ALA A 356 -3.67 -2.13 30.36
N THR A 357 -2.91 -1.04 30.44
CA THR A 357 -1.97 -0.79 31.52
C THR A 357 -2.73 -0.65 32.83
N GLN A 358 -2.29 -1.42 33.84
CA GLN A 358 -2.79 -1.33 35.20
C GLN A 358 -2.72 0.13 35.67
N ARG A 359 -3.86 0.68 36.12
CA ARG A 359 -4.06 2.10 36.42
C ARG A 359 -2.98 2.65 37.36
N THR A 360 -2.12 3.52 36.86
CA THR A 360 -1.46 4.56 37.66
C THR A 360 -1.90 5.92 37.13
N SER A 361 -2.54 6.67 38.02
CA SER A 361 -2.86 8.11 38.03
C SER A 361 -2.89 8.88 36.70
N SER A 362 -4.02 9.55 36.49
CA SER A 362 -4.27 10.59 35.50
C SER A 362 -3.11 11.58 35.35
N ASP A 363 -2.60 11.73 34.13
CA ASP A 363 -2.45 13.02 33.44
C ASP A 363 -2.07 12.78 31.96
N ASN A 364 -2.86 13.36 31.05
CA ASN A 364 -2.60 13.57 29.61
C ASN A 364 -2.06 12.40 28.77
N LEU A 365 -2.86 11.34 28.59
CA LEU A 365 -2.57 10.16 27.74
C LEU A 365 -2.92 10.32 26.23
N TYR A 366 -3.47 11.45 25.82
CA TYR A 366 -3.84 11.70 24.41
C TYR A 366 -2.63 12.04 23.52
N THR A 367 -1.60 12.67 24.06
CA THR A 367 -0.42 13.12 23.30
C THR A 367 0.68 12.06 23.22
N ARG A 368 0.90 11.28 24.28
CA ARG A 368 2.00 10.31 24.37
C ARG A 368 1.86 9.05 23.50
N ASN A 369 0.73 8.88 22.81
CA ASN A 369 0.40 7.65 22.06
C ASN A 369 0.08 7.90 20.58
N LEU A 370 0.12 9.16 20.13
CA LEU A 370 0.53 9.43 18.75
C LEU A 370 2.01 9.05 18.63
N ASP A 371 2.84 9.35 19.63
CA ASP A 371 4.28 9.02 19.69
C ASP A 371 4.66 7.55 19.48
N ILE A 372 3.77 6.55 19.65
CA ILE A 372 4.08 5.14 19.36
C ILE A 372 3.80 4.82 17.89
N ILE A 373 2.70 5.32 17.34
CA ILE A 373 2.40 5.21 15.90
C ILE A 373 3.38 6.11 15.14
N ASP A 374 3.70 7.29 15.65
CA ASP A 374 4.81 8.15 15.27
C ASP A 374 6.17 7.55 15.63
N SER A 375 6.34 6.61 16.58
CA SER A 375 7.64 5.91 16.72
C SER A 375 7.84 4.84 15.65
N ILE A 376 6.75 4.17 15.25
CA ILE A 376 6.72 3.25 14.12
C ILE A 376 6.82 4.06 12.81
N THR A 377 6.24 5.25 12.72
CA THR A 377 6.23 6.12 11.52
C THR A 377 7.26 7.26 11.50
N ALA A 378 8.04 7.47 12.57
CA ALA A 378 9.12 8.48 12.72
C ALA A 378 10.47 7.89 13.17
N SER A 379 10.61 6.56 13.27
CA SER A 379 11.94 5.92 13.10
C SER A 379 12.56 6.19 11.70
N THR A 380 11.83 6.92 10.86
CA THR A 380 11.99 7.18 9.44
C THR A 380 12.92 8.34 9.05
N VAL A 381 13.78 8.84 9.94
CA VAL A 381 14.82 9.83 9.58
C VAL A 381 16.11 9.61 10.39
N PRO A 382 17.21 9.11 9.81
CA PRO A 382 18.52 9.45 10.32
C PRO A 382 18.73 10.93 9.99
N SER A 383 18.83 11.81 10.99
CA SER A 383 19.38 13.13 10.73
C SER A 383 20.80 12.95 10.17
N SER A 384 21.13 13.72 9.13
CA SER A 384 22.44 13.72 8.45
C SER A 384 23.63 13.91 9.41
N GLU A 385 23.40 14.43 10.62
CA GLU A 385 24.43 14.60 11.65
C GLU A 385 24.68 13.35 12.51
N ALA A 386 23.71 12.44 12.67
CA ALA A 386 23.90 11.19 13.42
C ALA A 386 24.76 10.17 12.65
N VAL A 387 24.82 10.28 11.32
CA VAL A 387 25.64 9.42 10.44
C VAL A 387 27.14 9.70 10.59
N LYS A 388 27.53 10.93 10.97
CA LYS A 388 28.95 11.28 11.18
C LYS A 388 29.47 10.94 12.57
N LYS A 389 28.62 10.74 13.57
CA LYS A 389 29.04 10.35 14.93
C LYS A 389 29.02 8.83 15.19
N LEU A 390 28.26 8.05 14.42
CA LEU A 390 28.28 6.58 14.52
C LEU A 390 29.45 5.94 13.76
N SER A 391 30.03 6.61 12.77
CA SER A 391 31.12 6.06 11.94
C SER A 391 32.44 5.83 12.68
N SER A 392 32.58 6.32 13.92
CA SER A 392 33.77 6.11 14.76
C SER A 392 33.57 5.14 15.93
N ALA A 393 32.36 4.60 16.14
CA ALA A 393 32.06 3.72 17.29
C ALA A 393 31.34 2.39 16.95
N SER A 394 30.93 2.16 15.70
CA SER A 394 30.20 0.94 15.28
C SER A 394 31.02 -0.07 14.47
N ALA A 395 32.35 -0.10 14.63
CA ALA A 395 33.19 -1.21 14.14
C ALA A 395 33.04 -2.49 15.01
N ALA A 396 31.82 -2.77 15.49
CA ALA A 396 31.50 -3.92 16.32
C ALA A 396 30.31 -4.70 15.74
N GLN A 397 30.65 -5.83 15.10
CA GLN A 397 29.83 -6.96 14.67
C GLN A 397 28.91 -6.79 13.43
N ILE A 398 29.51 -7.01 12.26
CA ILE A 398 28.82 -7.23 10.98
C ILE A 398 28.26 -8.67 10.95
N GLY A 399 27.18 -8.94 11.68
CA GLY A 399 26.43 -10.20 11.58
C GLY A 399 25.18 -10.03 10.70
N ARG A 400 24.85 -11.03 9.86
CA ARG A 400 23.62 -11.01 9.04
C ARG A 400 22.49 -11.71 9.78
N ASP A 401 21.27 -11.20 9.65
CA ASP A 401 20.06 -11.89 10.13
C ASP A 401 19.59 -12.88 9.06
N LEU A 402 19.24 -14.10 9.48
CA LEU A 402 18.56 -15.07 8.63
C LEU A 402 17.05 -14.93 8.82
N LYS A 403 16.38 -14.43 7.78
CA LYS A 403 14.93 -14.25 7.79
C LYS A 403 14.28 -15.35 6.95
N ILE A 404 13.42 -16.14 7.59
CA ILE A 404 12.74 -17.27 6.98
C ILE A 404 11.23 -17.03 7.03
N VAL A 405 10.54 -17.23 5.90
CA VAL A 405 9.08 -17.15 5.83
C VAL A 405 8.49 -18.47 5.32
N ILE A 406 7.60 -19.07 6.11
CA ILE A 406 6.90 -20.30 5.76
C ILE A 406 5.47 -19.97 5.34
N PHE A 407 5.06 -20.39 4.15
CA PHE A 407 3.72 -20.18 3.59
C PHE A 407 2.95 -21.50 3.59
N VAL A 408 1.75 -21.51 4.17
CA VAL A 408 0.92 -22.70 4.33
C VAL A 408 -0.48 -22.48 3.76
N HIS A 409 -0.82 -23.25 2.72
CA HIS A 409 -2.06 -23.14 1.97
C HIS A 409 -3.29 -23.67 2.74
N GLY A 410 -4.48 -23.37 2.22
CA GLY A 410 -5.77 -23.77 2.78
C GLY A 410 -6.26 -25.16 2.34
N PHE A 411 -7.52 -25.46 2.62
CA PHE A 411 -8.17 -26.74 2.29
C PHE A 411 -8.31 -26.89 0.78
N GLN A 412 -7.83 -28.01 0.22
CA GLN A 412 -7.76 -28.22 -1.23
C GLN A 412 -7.01 -27.11 -1.98
N GLY A 413 -6.14 -26.38 -1.27
CA GLY A 413 -5.28 -25.35 -1.84
C GLY A 413 -3.99 -25.93 -2.41
N HIS A 414 -3.28 -25.10 -3.17
CA HIS A 414 -1.99 -25.40 -3.78
C HIS A 414 -0.89 -24.57 -3.09
N HIS A 415 0.35 -25.08 -3.02
CA HIS A 415 1.47 -24.37 -2.37
C HIS A 415 1.70 -22.96 -2.93
N LEU A 416 1.34 -22.70 -4.20
CA LEU A 416 1.43 -21.38 -4.85
C LEU A 416 0.26 -20.42 -4.58
N ASP A 417 -0.71 -20.78 -3.74
CA ASP A 417 -1.86 -19.93 -3.43
C ASP A 417 -1.43 -18.61 -2.76
N LEU A 418 -0.40 -18.66 -1.92
CA LEU A 418 0.14 -17.49 -1.21
C LEU A 418 1.24 -16.75 -2.01
N ARG A 419 1.40 -17.02 -3.31
CA ARG A 419 2.48 -16.44 -4.13
C ARG A 419 2.45 -14.92 -4.20
N LEU A 420 1.27 -14.29 -4.13
CA LEU A 420 1.14 -12.83 -4.15
C LEU A 420 1.81 -12.22 -2.91
N VAL A 421 1.48 -12.74 -1.72
CA VAL A 421 2.09 -12.30 -0.46
C VAL A 421 3.60 -12.55 -0.48
N ARG A 422 4.04 -13.73 -0.95
CA ARG A 422 5.47 -14.04 -1.12
C ARG A 422 6.17 -13.02 -2.01
N ASN A 423 5.59 -12.71 -3.18
CA ASN A 423 6.20 -11.77 -4.13
C ASN A 423 6.36 -10.40 -3.49
N GLN A 424 5.30 -9.88 -2.85
CA GLN A 424 5.36 -8.58 -2.17
C GLN A 424 6.40 -8.57 -1.04
N TRP A 425 6.56 -9.68 -0.31
CA TRP A 425 7.61 -9.80 0.69
C TRP A 425 9.01 -9.73 0.08
N LEU A 426 9.26 -10.43 -1.03
CA LEU A 426 10.55 -10.40 -1.74
C LEU A 426 10.86 -9.02 -2.31
N LEU A 427 9.84 -8.25 -2.67
CA LEU A 427 10.01 -6.86 -3.11
C LEU A 427 10.43 -5.93 -1.96
N ILE A 428 9.90 -6.16 -0.75
CA ILE A 428 10.24 -5.38 0.45
C ILE A 428 11.59 -5.79 1.03
N ASP A 429 11.87 -7.10 1.07
CA ASP A 429 13.13 -7.66 1.56
C ASP A 429 13.60 -8.82 0.64
N PRO A 430 14.47 -8.51 -0.34
CA PRO A 430 15.01 -9.52 -1.27
C PRO A 430 15.89 -10.59 -0.60
N LYS A 431 16.23 -10.44 0.69
CA LYS A 431 17.15 -11.36 1.39
C LYS A 431 16.41 -12.47 2.14
N ILE A 432 15.07 -12.45 2.19
CA ILE A 432 14.31 -13.51 2.84
C ILE A 432 14.53 -14.85 2.13
N GLU A 433 14.60 -15.91 2.91
CA GLU A 433 14.50 -17.28 2.42
C GLU A 433 13.07 -17.76 2.69
N PHE A 434 12.40 -18.38 1.73
CA PHE A 434 11.00 -18.80 1.90
C PHE A 434 10.77 -20.27 1.58
N LEU A 435 9.74 -20.83 2.20
CA LEU A 435 9.20 -22.16 1.91
C LEU A 435 7.71 -22.01 1.56
N MET A 436 7.32 -22.38 0.35
CA MET A 436 5.92 -22.66 0.02
C MET A 436 5.67 -24.13 0.38
N SER A 437 4.97 -24.42 1.48
CA SER A 437 4.79 -25.79 1.97
C SER A 437 3.98 -26.63 0.98
N GLU A 438 4.51 -27.77 0.56
CA GLU A 438 3.87 -28.71 -0.38
C GLU A 438 3.36 -29.97 0.32
N VAL A 439 3.86 -30.25 1.53
CA VAL A 439 3.68 -31.55 2.23
C VAL A 439 2.22 -31.95 2.49
N ASN A 440 1.29 -30.99 2.44
CA ASN A 440 -0.13 -31.19 2.69
C ASN A 440 -1.04 -30.96 1.46
N GLU A 441 -0.53 -30.59 0.28
CA GLU A 441 -1.30 -30.16 -0.90
C GLU A 441 -2.42 -31.13 -1.31
N GLU A 442 -2.14 -32.43 -1.27
CA GLU A 442 -3.10 -33.49 -1.61
C GLU A 442 -3.70 -34.19 -0.38
N LYS A 443 -3.34 -33.73 0.83
CA LYS A 443 -3.64 -34.41 2.09
C LYS A 443 -4.33 -33.51 3.11
N THR A 444 -5.02 -32.47 2.63
CA THR A 444 -5.74 -31.49 3.47
C THR A 444 -7.05 -32.01 4.06
N SER A 445 -7.46 -33.24 3.75
CA SER A 445 -8.70 -33.86 4.24
C SER A 445 -8.52 -34.70 5.51
N GLY A 446 -7.28 -35.04 5.89
CA GLY A 446 -6.93 -35.91 7.03
C GLY A 446 -7.08 -35.27 8.41
N ASP A 447 -6.44 -35.83 9.44
CA ASP A 447 -6.41 -35.27 10.80
C ASP A 447 -5.39 -34.11 10.89
N PHE A 448 -5.75 -33.01 11.54
CA PHE A 448 -4.85 -31.87 11.73
C PHE A 448 -3.55 -32.21 12.45
N ARG A 449 -3.55 -33.19 13.36
CA ARG A 449 -2.35 -33.68 14.07
C ARG A 449 -1.33 -34.23 13.08
N GLU A 450 -1.78 -35.05 12.13
CA GLU A 450 -0.91 -35.58 11.08
C GLU A 450 -0.42 -34.48 10.14
N MET A 451 -1.30 -33.53 9.77
CA MET A 451 -0.91 -32.38 8.94
C MET A 451 0.14 -31.50 9.63
N GLY A 452 -0.03 -31.25 10.93
CA GLY A 452 0.90 -30.49 11.76
C GLY A 452 2.25 -31.18 11.89
N LEU A 453 2.26 -32.49 12.16
CA LEU A 453 3.49 -33.28 12.21
C LEU A 453 4.25 -33.25 10.86
N ARG A 454 3.55 -33.39 9.74
CA ARG A 454 4.15 -33.28 8.40
C ARG A 454 4.77 -31.90 8.17
N LEU A 455 4.03 -30.83 8.48
CA LEU A 455 4.53 -29.47 8.35
C LEU A 455 5.73 -29.21 9.27
N ALA A 456 5.70 -29.67 10.52
CA ALA A 456 6.80 -29.52 11.46
C ALA A 456 8.10 -30.13 10.89
N HIS A 457 8.04 -31.35 10.34
CA HIS A 457 9.20 -31.98 9.72
C HIS A 457 9.73 -31.20 8.49
N GLU A 458 8.84 -30.73 7.62
CA GLU A 458 9.21 -29.94 6.45
C GLU A 458 9.90 -28.62 6.85
N VAL A 459 9.31 -27.89 7.80
CA VAL A 459 9.86 -26.64 8.34
C VAL A 459 11.22 -26.88 8.99
N ILE A 460 11.36 -27.88 9.85
CA ILE A 460 12.63 -28.20 10.52
C ILE A 460 13.71 -28.53 9.50
N SER A 461 13.39 -29.35 8.50
CA SER A 461 14.32 -29.70 7.42
C SER A 461 14.80 -28.46 6.66
N PHE A 462 13.85 -27.58 6.30
CA PHE A 462 14.14 -26.34 5.60
C PHE A 462 14.99 -25.38 6.44
N VAL A 463 14.58 -25.12 7.67
CA VAL A 463 15.26 -24.19 8.59
C VAL A 463 16.69 -24.67 8.87
N LYS A 464 16.90 -25.96 9.19
CA LYS A 464 18.25 -26.53 9.36
C LYS A 464 19.12 -26.29 8.14
N LYS A 465 18.62 -26.61 6.94
CA LYS A 465 19.35 -26.40 5.68
C LYS A 465 19.77 -24.94 5.49
N LYS A 466 18.91 -23.98 5.83
CA LYS A 466 19.22 -22.54 5.73
C LYS A 466 20.20 -22.07 6.80
N MET A 467 20.04 -22.53 8.04
CA MET A 467 20.99 -22.27 9.13
C MET A 467 22.39 -22.77 8.79
N ASP A 468 22.50 -24.00 8.25
CA ASP A 468 23.79 -24.59 7.85
C ASP A 468 24.44 -23.80 6.71
N LYS A 469 23.65 -23.37 5.71
CA LYS A 469 24.13 -22.53 4.60
C LYS A 469 24.63 -21.17 5.12
N ALA A 470 23.89 -20.55 6.02
CA ALA A 470 24.24 -19.25 6.55
C ALA A 470 25.47 -19.31 7.48
N SER A 471 25.61 -20.37 8.28
CA SER A 471 26.79 -20.62 9.13
C SER A 471 28.08 -20.77 8.32
N ARG A 472 27.99 -21.29 7.09
CA ARG A 472 29.14 -21.35 6.15
C ARG A 472 29.48 -20.01 5.50
N SER A 473 28.54 -19.05 5.49
CA SER A 473 28.66 -17.80 4.74
C SER A 473 29.04 -16.59 5.60
N GLY A 474 29.17 -16.77 6.92
CA GLY A 474 29.56 -15.72 7.87
C GLY A 474 28.93 -15.89 9.25
N HIS A 475 29.10 -14.88 10.11
CA HIS A 475 28.50 -14.86 11.45
C HIS A 475 27.01 -14.49 11.36
N LEU A 476 26.14 -15.37 11.89
CA LEU A 476 24.71 -15.13 12.05
C LEU A 476 24.45 -14.34 13.33
N ARG A 477 23.80 -13.18 13.21
CA ARG A 477 23.41 -12.37 14.37
C ARG A 477 22.12 -12.88 15.00
N ASP A 478 21.11 -13.09 14.17
CA ASP A 478 19.77 -13.49 14.62
C ASP A 478 19.05 -14.33 13.54
N ILE A 479 18.02 -15.06 13.96
CA ILE A 479 17.13 -15.82 13.09
C ILE A 479 15.70 -15.37 13.34
N LYS A 480 15.04 -14.90 12.29
CA LYS A 480 13.62 -14.54 12.30
C LYS A 480 12.83 -15.58 11.52
N LEU A 481 11.97 -16.33 12.20
CA LEU A 481 11.10 -17.34 11.61
C LEU A 481 9.65 -16.83 11.60
N SER A 482 9.13 -16.57 10.41
CA SER A 482 7.78 -16.04 10.20
C SER A 482 6.89 -17.06 9.50
N PHE A 483 5.59 -16.98 9.75
CA PHE A 483 4.59 -17.88 9.17
C PHE A 483 3.43 -17.09 8.56
N VAL A 484 2.99 -17.53 7.38
CA VAL A 484 1.80 -17.02 6.69
C VAL A 484 0.87 -18.18 6.41
N GLY A 485 -0.34 -18.13 6.96
CA GLY A 485 -1.35 -19.16 6.74
C GLY A 485 -2.60 -18.60 6.08
N HIS A 486 -3.19 -19.36 5.16
CA HIS A 486 -4.55 -19.10 4.67
C HIS A 486 -5.52 -20.16 5.16
N SER A 487 -6.70 -19.75 5.61
CA SER A 487 -7.77 -20.67 6.01
C SER A 487 -7.26 -21.70 7.04
N ILE A 488 -7.52 -22.99 6.83
CA ILE A 488 -7.04 -24.08 7.68
C ILE A 488 -5.51 -24.18 7.79
N GLY A 489 -4.75 -23.59 6.86
CA GLY A 489 -3.29 -23.51 6.95
C GLY A 489 -2.82 -22.87 8.26
N ASN A 490 -3.60 -21.94 8.81
CA ASN A 490 -3.36 -21.34 10.12
C ASN A 490 -3.47 -22.35 11.28
N VAL A 491 -4.39 -23.30 11.17
CA VAL A 491 -4.57 -24.39 12.15
C VAL A 491 -3.43 -25.38 12.03
N ILE A 492 -3.02 -25.72 10.80
CA ILE A 492 -1.87 -26.60 10.54
C ILE A 492 -0.58 -25.98 11.12
N ILE A 493 -0.35 -24.68 10.92
CA ILE A 493 0.78 -23.95 11.52
C ILE A 493 0.76 -24.09 13.05
N ARG A 494 -0.35 -23.73 13.70
CA ARG A 494 -0.46 -23.84 15.16
C ARG A 494 -0.22 -25.27 15.65
N THR A 495 -0.68 -26.26 14.89
CA THR A 495 -0.49 -27.67 15.24
C THR A 495 0.98 -28.08 15.10
N ALA A 496 1.66 -27.67 14.03
CA ALA A 496 3.09 -27.89 13.85
C ALA A 496 3.92 -27.23 14.96
N LEU A 497 3.54 -26.03 15.40
CA LEU A 497 4.21 -25.33 16.51
C LEU A 497 4.02 -26.02 17.87
N ALA A 498 2.98 -26.84 18.03
CA ALA A 498 2.75 -27.63 19.24
C ALA A 498 3.55 -28.95 19.26
N GLU A 499 4.18 -29.34 18.13
CA GLU A 499 5.02 -30.54 18.07
C GLU A 499 6.32 -30.34 18.85
N SER A 500 6.71 -31.33 19.66
CA SER A 500 7.93 -31.26 20.49
C SER A 500 9.20 -31.06 19.64
N ALA A 501 9.22 -31.54 18.41
CA ALA A 501 10.33 -31.34 17.48
C ALA A 501 10.55 -29.86 17.10
N MET A 502 9.52 -29.01 17.21
CA MET A 502 9.61 -27.57 16.93
C MET A 502 10.13 -26.75 18.11
N GLU A 503 10.15 -27.30 19.34
CA GLU A 503 10.56 -26.61 20.57
C GLU A 503 11.87 -25.81 20.44
N PRO A 504 12.96 -26.35 19.83
CA PRO A 504 14.21 -25.61 19.69
C PRO A 504 14.10 -24.35 18.83
N TYR A 505 13.10 -24.27 17.95
CA TYR A 505 12.89 -23.21 16.96
C TYR A 505 11.88 -22.15 17.41
N LEU A 506 11.08 -22.42 18.46
CA LEU A 506 10.05 -21.49 18.94
C LEU A 506 10.64 -20.15 19.41
N ARG A 507 11.91 -20.12 19.81
CA ARG A 507 12.62 -18.89 20.21
C ARG A 507 12.86 -17.92 19.04
N PHE A 508 12.79 -18.40 17.80
CA PHE A 508 13.04 -17.61 16.59
C PHE A 508 11.76 -17.03 15.99
N LEU A 509 10.59 -17.31 16.57
CA LEU A 509 9.31 -16.88 16.01
C LEU A 509 9.18 -15.36 16.00
N HIS A 510 8.93 -14.80 14.82
CA HIS A 510 8.94 -13.35 14.59
C HIS A 510 7.54 -12.86 14.21
N THR A 511 7.11 -13.08 12.96
CA THR A 511 5.82 -12.59 12.46
C THR A 511 4.88 -13.74 12.12
N PHE A 512 3.65 -13.70 12.65
CA PHE A 512 2.56 -14.57 12.24
C PHE A 512 1.48 -13.77 11.50
N VAL A 513 1.22 -14.12 10.24
CA VAL A 513 0.19 -13.52 9.40
C VAL A 513 -0.90 -14.55 9.12
N SER A 514 -2.10 -14.31 9.65
CA SER A 514 -3.23 -15.21 9.48
C SER A 514 -4.26 -14.61 8.53
N LEU A 515 -4.34 -15.13 7.30
CA LEU A 515 -5.39 -14.80 6.32
C LEU A 515 -6.61 -15.69 6.55
N SER A 516 -7.69 -15.13 7.11
CA SER A 516 -8.94 -15.85 7.41
C SER A 516 -8.72 -17.18 8.16
N GLY A 517 -7.96 -17.20 9.24
CA GLY A 517 -7.66 -18.43 9.99
C GLY A 517 -8.76 -18.84 10.98
N PRO A 518 -9.32 -20.05 10.95
CA PRO A 518 -10.41 -20.45 11.85
C PRO A 518 -9.89 -20.84 13.25
N HIS A 519 -9.29 -19.90 13.99
CA HIS A 519 -8.54 -20.15 15.22
C HIS A 519 -9.35 -20.75 16.37
N LEU A 520 -10.66 -20.53 16.39
CA LEU A 520 -11.62 -21.05 17.38
C LEU A 520 -12.57 -22.11 16.77
N GLY A 521 -12.23 -22.62 15.57
CA GLY A 521 -13.06 -23.54 14.80
C GLY A 521 -14.42 -22.92 14.42
N TYR A 522 -15.40 -23.78 14.12
CA TYR A 522 -16.71 -23.40 13.56
C TYR A 522 -17.86 -23.50 14.56
N LEU A 523 -17.56 -23.44 15.86
CA LEU A 523 -18.50 -23.70 16.94
C LEU A 523 -19.76 -22.81 16.92
N TYR A 524 -19.58 -21.53 16.54
CA TYR A 524 -20.62 -20.52 16.39
C TYR A 524 -20.71 -19.95 14.96
N SER A 525 -20.56 -20.81 13.94
CA SER A 525 -20.74 -20.40 12.54
C SER A 525 -22.17 -19.94 12.25
N SER A 526 -22.32 -18.72 11.74
CA SER A 526 -23.62 -18.11 11.42
C SER A 526 -24.12 -18.37 9.99
N ASN A 527 -23.27 -18.86 9.08
CA ASN A 527 -23.64 -19.06 7.67
C ASN A 527 -24.35 -20.41 7.44
N SER A 528 -25.68 -20.39 7.32
CA SER A 528 -26.48 -21.61 7.18
C SER A 528 -26.20 -22.40 5.89
N LEU A 529 -25.91 -21.72 4.77
CA LEU A 529 -25.60 -22.36 3.49
C LEU A 529 -24.27 -23.10 3.55
N PHE A 530 -23.25 -22.43 4.09
CA PHE A 530 -21.96 -23.04 4.33
C PHE A 530 -22.06 -24.22 5.30
N ASN A 531 -22.78 -24.06 6.42
CA ASN A 531 -23.00 -25.12 7.40
C ASN A 531 -23.73 -26.33 6.79
N SER A 532 -24.67 -26.10 5.88
CA SER A 532 -25.38 -27.17 5.16
C SER A 532 -24.45 -27.93 4.20
N GLY A 533 -23.58 -27.21 3.49
CA GLY A 533 -22.52 -27.82 2.67
C GLY A 533 -21.50 -28.61 3.48
N LEU A 534 -21.11 -28.08 4.64
CA LEU A 534 -20.19 -28.74 5.57
C LEU A 534 -20.79 -30.03 6.16
N TRP A 535 -22.07 -30.00 6.53
CA TRP A 535 -22.81 -31.19 6.95
C TRP A 535 -22.85 -32.26 5.85
N LEU A 536 -23.07 -31.85 4.60
CA LEU A 536 -23.04 -32.76 3.46
C LEU A 536 -21.65 -33.39 3.25
N LEU A 537 -20.59 -32.58 3.30
CA LEU A 537 -19.21 -33.07 3.19
C LEU A 537 -18.87 -34.04 4.33
N LYS A 538 -19.29 -33.72 5.55
CA LYS A 538 -19.12 -34.57 6.72
C LYS A 538 -19.77 -35.94 6.51
N LYS A 539 -21.00 -35.97 6.00
CA LYS A 539 -21.78 -37.19 5.77
C LYS A 539 -21.28 -38.02 4.58
N LEU A 540 -20.82 -37.36 3.51
CA LEU A 540 -20.45 -38.04 2.25
C LEU A 540 -18.97 -38.44 2.15
N LYS A 541 -18.05 -37.66 2.72
CA LYS A 541 -16.61 -37.87 2.56
C LYS A 541 -15.88 -38.28 3.84
N GLY A 542 -16.55 -38.29 4.99
CA GLY A 542 -15.96 -38.74 6.25
C GLY A 542 -14.66 -38.01 6.62
N THR A 543 -14.51 -36.73 6.26
CA THR A 543 -13.25 -35.98 6.37
C THR A 543 -12.92 -35.64 7.83
N PRO A 544 -11.82 -36.16 8.42
CA PRO A 544 -11.47 -35.92 9.82
C PRO A 544 -11.28 -34.43 10.17
N CYS A 545 -10.61 -33.65 9.33
CA CYS A 545 -10.41 -32.21 9.58
C CYS A 545 -11.73 -31.44 9.73
N ILE A 546 -12.78 -31.84 9.01
CA ILE A 546 -14.10 -31.22 9.11
C ILE A 546 -14.78 -31.58 10.44
N HIS A 547 -14.60 -32.81 10.92
CA HIS A 547 -15.08 -33.22 12.24
C HIS A 547 -14.40 -32.40 13.33
N GLN A 548 -13.07 -32.21 13.23
CA GLN A 548 -12.31 -31.37 14.15
C GLN A 548 -12.75 -29.89 14.08
N LEU A 549 -12.88 -29.30 12.89
CA LEU A 549 -13.37 -27.91 12.70
C LEU A 549 -14.75 -27.68 13.32
N THR A 550 -15.61 -28.70 13.32
CA THR A 550 -16.99 -28.62 13.81
C THR A 550 -17.16 -29.17 15.24
N PHE A 551 -16.08 -29.49 15.95
CA PHE A 551 -16.11 -30.03 17.32
C PHE A 551 -16.93 -31.32 17.43
N ALA A 552 -16.84 -32.15 16.40
CA ALA A 552 -17.56 -33.41 16.32
C ALA A 552 -16.63 -34.63 16.26
N ASP A 553 -15.34 -34.42 16.55
CA ASP A 553 -14.32 -35.46 16.72
C ASP A 553 -14.37 -36.12 18.12
N ASP A 554 -15.02 -35.48 19.09
CA ASP A 554 -15.26 -36.04 20.44
C ASP A 554 -16.63 -35.58 20.98
N PRO A 555 -17.38 -36.43 21.73
CA PRO A 555 -18.63 -36.04 22.37
C PRO A 555 -18.47 -34.97 23.46
N ASP A 556 -17.33 -34.91 24.15
CA ASP A 556 -17.00 -33.85 25.10
C ASP A 556 -16.17 -32.77 24.39
N ILE A 557 -16.71 -31.56 24.34
CA ILE A 557 -16.04 -30.40 23.73
C ILE A 557 -14.63 -30.17 24.27
N ARG A 558 -14.39 -30.46 25.56
CA ARG A 558 -13.05 -30.27 26.17
C ARG A 558 -12.02 -31.31 25.71
N ASN A 559 -12.48 -32.42 25.15
CA ASN A 559 -11.60 -33.45 24.61
C ASN A 559 -11.34 -33.30 23.10
N THR A 560 -12.09 -32.43 22.42
CA THR A 560 -11.92 -32.13 21.00
C THR A 560 -10.54 -31.58 20.69
N PHE A 561 -10.11 -31.78 19.43
CA PHE A 561 -8.85 -31.26 18.92
C PHE A 561 -8.69 -29.75 19.12
N PHE A 562 -9.69 -28.95 18.75
CA PHE A 562 -9.58 -27.48 18.81
C PHE A 562 -9.46 -26.96 20.23
N TYR A 563 -10.17 -27.56 21.18
CA TYR A 563 -10.05 -27.19 22.59
C TYR A 563 -8.61 -27.40 23.08
N LYS A 564 -8.07 -28.61 22.84
CA LYS A 564 -6.68 -28.96 23.21
C LYS A 564 -5.65 -28.08 22.50
N LEU A 565 -5.87 -27.73 21.22
CA LEU A 565 -4.98 -26.84 20.48
C LEU A 565 -4.95 -25.42 21.08
N CYS A 566 -6.07 -24.91 21.59
CA CYS A 566 -6.11 -23.60 22.23
C CYS A 566 -5.38 -23.56 23.58
N GLU A 567 -5.19 -24.70 24.23
CA GLU A 567 -4.35 -24.82 25.44
C GLU A 567 -2.84 -24.83 25.13
N GLN A 568 -2.45 -25.16 23.89
CA GLN A 568 -1.04 -25.16 23.48
C GLN A 568 -0.53 -23.75 23.23
N ARG A 569 0.73 -23.49 23.65
CA ARG A 569 1.44 -22.21 23.54
C ARG A 569 1.94 -21.96 22.11
N THR A 570 1.00 -21.72 21.20
CA THR A 570 1.24 -21.60 19.76
C THR A 570 1.32 -20.15 19.28
N LEU A 571 0.88 -19.20 20.11
CA LEU A 571 0.88 -17.77 19.82
C LEU A 571 1.84 -16.97 20.73
N GLU A 572 2.25 -17.55 21.87
CA GLU A 572 3.03 -16.89 22.93
C GLU A 572 4.44 -16.47 22.50
N ASN A 573 5.01 -17.04 21.44
CA ASN A 573 6.41 -16.79 21.08
C ASN A 573 6.59 -15.77 19.94
N PHE A 574 5.52 -15.36 19.27
CA PHE A 574 5.61 -14.40 18.18
C PHE A 574 5.78 -12.96 18.69
N LYS A 575 6.63 -12.18 17.99
CA LYS A 575 6.79 -10.74 18.19
C LYS A 575 5.66 -9.93 17.55
N HIS A 576 5.18 -10.39 16.39
CA HIS A 576 4.11 -9.75 15.65
C HIS A 576 3.04 -10.78 15.30
N ILE A 577 1.78 -10.48 15.64
CA ILE A 577 0.61 -11.29 15.29
C ILE A 577 -0.36 -10.40 14.52
N ILE A 578 -0.62 -10.74 13.27
CA ILE A 578 -1.49 -10.00 12.37
C ILE A 578 -2.62 -10.94 11.93
N LEU A 579 -3.84 -10.63 12.35
CA LEU A 579 -5.04 -11.37 11.98
C LEU A 579 -5.79 -10.59 10.91
N LEU A 580 -5.86 -11.13 9.69
CA LEU A 580 -6.63 -10.55 8.60
C LEU A 580 -7.93 -11.34 8.44
N SER A 581 -9.05 -10.62 8.52
CA SER A 581 -10.40 -11.16 8.40
C SER A 581 -11.20 -10.35 7.38
N SER A 582 -12.26 -10.93 6.83
CA SER A 582 -13.24 -10.19 6.07
C SER A 582 -14.63 -10.44 6.63
N PRO A 583 -15.46 -9.40 6.87
CA PRO A 583 -16.86 -9.61 7.23
C PRO A 583 -17.68 -10.21 6.08
N GLN A 584 -17.12 -10.26 4.86
CA GLN A 584 -17.72 -10.88 3.67
C GLN A 584 -17.31 -12.35 3.50
N ASP A 585 -16.36 -12.85 4.30
CA ASP A 585 -15.94 -14.25 4.28
C ASP A 585 -17.06 -15.12 4.89
N GLY A 586 -17.65 -15.96 4.04
CA GLY A 586 -18.71 -16.86 4.47
C GLY A 586 -18.23 -18.27 4.80
N TYR A 587 -16.94 -18.57 4.61
CA TYR A 587 -16.33 -19.88 4.84
C TYR A 587 -15.79 -19.98 6.27
N VAL A 588 -15.13 -18.92 6.73
CA VAL A 588 -14.54 -18.88 8.07
C VAL A 588 -15.36 -17.95 8.96
N PRO A 589 -15.85 -18.40 10.13
CA PRO A 589 -16.59 -17.54 11.03
C PRO A 589 -15.77 -16.31 11.42
N TYR A 590 -16.34 -15.13 11.22
CA TYR A 590 -15.68 -13.84 11.42
C TYR A 590 -14.96 -13.72 12.78
N HIS A 591 -15.64 -14.08 13.86
CA HIS A 591 -15.07 -14.03 15.21
C HIS A 591 -13.90 -15.02 15.43
N SER A 592 -13.92 -16.15 14.72
CA SER A 592 -12.87 -17.17 14.76
C SER A 592 -11.61 -16.68 14.05
N ALA A 593 -11.76 -16.02 12.90
CA ALA A 593 -10.67 -15.34 12.18
C ALA A 593 -9.93 -14.29 13.02
N ARG A 594 -10.66 -13.67 13.95
CA ARG A 594 -10.20 -12.53 14.74
C ARG A 594 -9.79 -12.89 16.17
N ILE A 595 -10.01 -14.13 16.62
CA ILE A 595 -9.84 -14.53 18.01
C ILE A 595 -10.62 -13.55 18.91
N GLU A 596 -11.94 -13.48 18.71
CA GLU A 596 -12.84 -12.63 19.48
C GLU A 596 -14.12 -13.35 19.87
N SER A 597 -14.87 -12.77 20.82
CA SER A 597 -16.19 -13.28 21.18
C SER A 597 -17.24 -12.84 20.17
N CYS A 598 -18.32 -13.60 20.05
CA CYS A 598 -19.47 -13.26 19.20
C CYS A 598 -20.77 -13.21 20.00
N ARG A 599 -21.81 -12.61 19.41
CA ARG A 599 -23.12 -12.48 20.06
C ARG A 599 -23.70 -13.83 20.49
N ALA A 600 -23.63 -14.83 19.61
CA ALA A 600 -24.12 -16.18 19.90
C ALA A 600 -23.40 -16.80 21.11
N ALA A 601 -22.07 -16.67 21.19
CA ALA A 601 -21.30 -17.15 22.33
C ALA A 601 -21.62 -16.38 23.62
N SER A 602 -21.79 -15.05 23.53
CA SER A 602 -22.08 -14.21 24.70
C SER A 602 -23.45 -14.49 25.35
N MET A 603 -24.39 -15.05 24.58
CA MET A 603 -25.72 -15.42 25.06
C MET A 603 -25.83 -16.91 25.42
N ASP A 604 -24.79 -17.70 25.17
CA ASP A 604 -24.78 -19.14 25.39
C ASP A 604 -24.18 -19.50 26.76
N ASN A 605 -25.06 -19.76 27.73
CA ASN A 605 -24.66 -20.18 29.09
C ASN A 605 -24.44 -21.70 29.23
N SER A 606 -24.53 -22.47 28.14
CA SER A 606 -24.36 -23.92 28.17
C SER A 606 -22.90 -24.33 28.40
N LYS A 607 -22.66 -25.62 28.62
CA LYS A 607 -21.29 -26.18 28.68
C LYS A 607 -20.46 -25.83 27.44
N LYS A 608 -21.11 -25.73 26.27
CA LYS A 608 -20.50 -25.36 24.99
C LYS A 608 -20.00 -23.91 25.01
N GLY A 609 -20.84 -22.97 25.46
CA GLY A 609 -20.45 -21.55 25.60
C GLY A 609 -19.32 -21.34 26.59
N LYS A 610 -19.35 -22.06 27.73
CA LYS A 610 -18.24 -22.02 28.70
C LYS A 610 -16.92 -22.50 28.09
N ALA A 611 -16.92 -23.64 27.39
CA ALA A 611 -15.72 -24.18 26.74
C ALA A 611 -15.21 -23.25 25.62
N PHE A 612 -16.10 -22.60 24.87
CA PHE A 612 -15.69 -21.61 23.88
C PHE A 612 -14.95 -20.42 24.51
N LEU A 613 -15.48 -19.87 25.60
CA LEU A 613 -14.86 -18.77 26.30
C LEU A 613 -13.53 -19.17 26.95
N GLU A 614 -13.40 -20.42 27.41
CA GLU A 614 -12.12 -21.00 27.85
C GLU A 614 -11.08 -20.99 26.70
N MET A 615 -11.42 -21.53 25.52
CA MET A 615 -10.53 -21.52 24.35
C MET A 615 -10.12 -20.11 23.91
N LEU A 616 -11.10 -19.18 23.86
CA LEU A 616 -10.88 -17.79 23.50
C LEU A 616 -9.93 -17.12 24.49
N ASN A 617 -10.20 -17.27 25.79
CA ASN A 617 -9.33 -16.71 26.83
C ASN A 617 -7.92 -17.30 26.74
N ASN A 618 -7.76 -18.61 26.51
CA ASN A 618 -6.43 -19.23 26.36
C ASN A 618 -5.64 -18.62 25.19
N CYS A 619 -6.27 -18.38 24.04
CA CYS A 619 -5.61 -17.73 22.90
C CYS A 619 -5.24 -16.28 23.22
N LEU A 620 -6.15 -15.52 23.84
CA LEU A 620 -5.90 -14.13 24.21
C LEU A 620 -4.82 -14.00 25.29
N ASP A 621 -4.79 -14.91 26.26
CA ASP A 621 -3.79 -14.95 27.33
C ASP A 621 -2.39 -15.20 26.76
N GLN A 622 -2.26 -16.08 25.77
CA GLN A 622 -1.00 -16.27 25.03
C GLN A 622 -0.54 -14.99 24.33
N ILE A 623 -1.46 -14.30 23.65
CA ILE A 623 -1.18 -13.02 22.97
C ILE A 623 -0.81 -11.93 23.98
N ARG A 624 -1.34 -11.99 25.20
CA ARG A 624 -1.02 -11.04 26.29
C ARG A 624 0.24 -11.39 27.08
N ALA A 625 0.78 -12.59 26.90
CA ALA A 625 1.91 -13.07 27.68
C ALA A 625 3.08 -12.04 27.66
N PRO A 626 3.69 -11.73 28.82
CA PRO A 626 4.80 -10.78 28.89
C PRO A 626 5.93 -11.21 27.96
N THR A 627 6.43 -10.27 27.18
CA THR A 627 7.58 -10.46 26.30
C THR A 627 8.68 -9.48 26.68
N ALA A 628 9.93 -9.83 26.41
CA ALA A 628 11.08 -8.94 26.66
C ALA A 628 11.08 -7.70 25.75
N GLU A 629 10.29 -7.73 24.66
CA GLU A 629 10.11 -6.67 23.68
C GLU A 629 8.62 -6.33 23.55
N ASN A 630 8.28 -5.16 23.01
CA ASN A 630 6.88 -4.80 22.75
C ASN A 630 6.29 -5.68 21.65
N ARG A 631 5.44 -6.65 22.00
CA ARG A 631 4.65 -7.43 21.03
C ARG A 631 3.65 -6.53 20.30
N VAL A 632 3.54 -6.72 18.99
CA VAL A 632 2.51 -6.10 18.16
C VAL A 632 1.38 -7.10 17.91
N PHE A 633 0.15 -6.72 18.25
CA PHE A 633 -1.05 -7.47 17.91
C PHE A 633 -2.03 -6.58 17.15
N VAL A 634 -2.31 -6.95 15.90
CA VAL A 634 -3.17 -6.19 15.00
C VAL A 634 -4.24 -7.09 14.43
N ARG A 635 -5.48 -6.58 14.40
CA ARG A 635 -6.57 -7.17 13.63
C ARG A 635 -6.90 -6.23 12.47
N CYS A 636 -7.04 -6.79 11.27
CA CYS A 636 -7.39 -6.05 10.06
C CYS A 636 -8.66 -6.63 9.47
N ASP A 637 -9.72 -5.82 9.33
CA ASP A 637 -10.88 -6.16 8.50
C ASP A 637 -10.71 -5.66 7.09
N ILE A 638 -10.78 -6.58 6.15
CA ILE A 638 -10.65 -6.33 4.73
C ILE A 638 -12.04 -6.41 4.10
N ASN A 639 -12.52 -5.27 3.61
CA ASN A 639 -13.75 -5.20 2.83
C ASN A 639 -13.39 -5.10 1.34
N PHE A 640 -13.48 -6.22 0.65
CA PHE A 640 -13.23 -6.34 -0.78
C PHE A 640 -14.38 -5.75 -1.58
N ASN A 641 -14.06 -5.26 -2.78
CA ASN A 641 -15.10 -4.93 -3.75
C ASN A 641 -15.60 -6.22 -4.44
N THR A 642 -16.69 -6.77 -3.93
CA THR A 642 -17.30 -7.98 -4.50
C THR A 642 -18.28 -7.66 -5.65
N SER A 643 -18.41 -6.41 -6.09
CA SER A 643 -19.36 -6.03 -7.16
C SER A 643 -18.98 -6.61 -8.52
N SER A 644 -17.69 -6.80 -8.78
CA SER A 644 -17.14 -7.41 -10.01
C SER A 644 -17.49 -8.89 -10.17
N HIS A 645 -17.81 -9.58 -9.07
CA HIS A 645 -18.13 -11.01 -9.07
C HIS A 645 -19.54 -11.34 -9.57
N GLY A 646 -20.35 -10.33 -9.92
CA GLY A 646 -21.77 -10.49 -10.24
C GLY A 646 -22.58 -11.03 -9.06
N ARG A 647 -23.90 -11.14 -9.20
CA ARG A 647 -24.76 -11.88 -8.25
C ARG A 647 -24.57 -13.39 -8.43
N ASN A 648 -23.35 -13.89 -8.23
CA ASN A 648 -23.01 -15.30 -8.38
C ASN A 648 -23.07 -16.04 -7.04
N LEU A 649 -23.30 -17.37 -7.08
CA LEU A 649 -23.34 -18.23 -5.88
C LEU A 649 -22.08 -18.08 -5.00
N ASN A 650 -20.92 -17.82 -5.61
CA ASN A 650 -19.66 -17.58 -4.88
C ASN A 650 -19.70 -16.32 -3.99
N ALA A 651 -20.35 -15.25 -4.44
CA ALA A 651 -20.56 -14.05 -3.64
C ALA A 651 -21.62 -14.28 -2.54
N LEU A 652 -22.64 -15.06 -2.86
CA LEU A 652 -23.77 -15.36 -1.96
C LEU A 652 -23.39 -16.31 -0.81
N ILE A 653 -22.44 -17.23 -1.05
CA ILE A 653 -21.88 -18.14 -0.04
C ILE A 653 -20.69 -17.48 0.70
N GLY A 654 -20.19 -16.33 0.23
CA GLY A 654 -19.03 -15.64 0.80
C GLY A 654 -17.68 -16.29 0.45
N ARG A 655 -17.65 -17.19 -0.56
CA ARG A 655 -16.43 -17.80 -1.12
C ARG A 655 -15.56 -16.75 -1.80
N ALA A 656 -16.17 -15.76 -2.43
CA ALA A 656 -15.45 -14.70 -3.15
C ALA A 656 -14.44 -14.01 -2.24
N ALA A 657 -14.89 -13.45 -1.12
CA ALA A 657 -14.00 -12.78 -0.16
C ALA A 657 -12.93 -13.72 0.44
N HIS A 658 -13.26 -15.01 0.63
CA HIS A 658 -12.30 -16.00 1.11
C HIS A 658 -11.11 -16.21 0.15
N ILE A 659 -11.37 -16.13 -1.16
CA ILE A 659 -10.38 -16.33 -2.24
C ILE A 659 -9.70 -15.01 -2.62
N GLU A 660 -10.37 -13.87 -2.47
CA GLU A 660 -9.78 -12.56 -2.71
C GLU A 660 -8.49 -12.35 -1.89
N PHE A 661 -8.37 -12.94 -0.70
CA PHE A 661 -7.10 -12.96 0.05
C PHE A 661 -5.90 -13.56 -0.71
N LEU A 662 -6.15 -14.39 -1.72
CA LEU A 662 -5.15 -15.12 -2.52
C LEU A 662 -5.00 -14.56 -3.94
N GLU A 663 -6.06 -13.96 -4.48
CA GLU A 663 -6.11 -13.50 -5.89
C GLU A 663 -5.99 -11.97 -6.03
N SER A 664 -6.31 -11.23 -4.96
CA SER A 664 -6.27 -9.76 -4.96
C SER A 664 -4.84 -9.26 -4.76
N ASP A 665 -4.19 -8.93 -5.87
CA ASP A 665 -2.84 -8.38 -5.88
C ASP A 665 -2.79 -6.98 -5.21
N ILE A 666 -3.82 -6.17 -5.40
CA ILE A 666 -3.95 -4.87 -4.72
C ILE A 666 -4.00 -5.05 -3.20
N PHE A 667 -4.71 -6.06 -2.68
CA PHE A 667 -4.74 -6.36 -1.25
C PHE A 667 -3.35 -6.74 -0.71
N ALA A 668 -2.65 -7.65 -1.39
CA ALA A 668 -1.33 -8.11 -0.96
C ALA A 668 -0.34 -6.95 -0.91
N ARG A 669 -0.33 -6.10 -1.95
CA ARG A 669 0.46 -4.86 -1.97
C ARG A 669 0.07 -3.96 -0.81
N PHE A 670 -1.22 -3.66 -0.70
CA PHE A 670 -1.75 -2.70 0.23
C PHE A 670 -1.34 -2.99 1.67
N ILE A 671 -1.52 -4.23 2.14
CA ILE A 671 -1.14 -4.62 3.50
C ILE A 671 0.38 -4.57 3.68
N MET A 672 1.15 -5.07 2.72
CA MET A 672 2.58 -5.25 2.93
C MET A 672 3.37 -3.95 2.88
N TRP A 673 3.07 -3.04 1.94
CA TRP A 673 3.78 -1.75 1.89
C TRP A 673 3.17 -0.67 2.80
N SER A 674 1.98 -0.89 3.37
CA SER A 674 1.49 -0.04 4.46
C SER A 674 2.28 -0.28 5.75
N PHE A 675 2.74 -1.51 5.98
CA PHE A 675 3.40 -1.92 7.23
C PHE A 675 4.71 -2.67 7.00
N PRO A 676 5.67 -2.13 6.21
CA PRO A 676 6.89 -2.86 5.83
C PRO A 676 7.69 -3.33 7.04
N ASP A 677 7.67 -2.59 8.14
CA ASP A 677 8.40 -2.91 9.38
C ASP A 677 7.90 -4.19 10.07
N LEU A 678 6.64 -4.59 9.85
CA LEU A 678 6.13 -5.87 10.38
C LEU A 678 6.69 -7.08 9.61
N PHE A 679 7.26 -6.83 8.44
CA PHE A 679 7.76 -7.83 7.50
C PHE A 679 9.30 -7.83 7.38
N GLN A 680 9.99 -6.81 7.93
CA GLN A 680 11.47 -6.70 7.98
C GLN A 680 12.04 -7.19 9.32
#